data_AF-A0A2E5C3W3-F1
#
_entry.id   AF-A0A2E5C3W3-F1
#
_cell.length_a   1.000
_cell.length_b   1.000
_cell.length_c   1.000
_cell.angle_alpha   90.00
_cell.angle_beta   90.00
_cell.angle_gamma   90.00
#
_symmetry.space_group_name_H-M   'P 1'
#
loop_
_entity.id
_entity.type
_entity.pdbx_description
1 polymer ?
#
loop_
_entity_poly.entity_id
_entity_poly.type
_entity_poly.pdbx_seq_one_letter_code
_entity_poly.pdbx_strand_id
1 'polypeptide(L)'
;MSEAFLPLLQNTTLLLAVVLLYDMSRSLHPPIRPSLNHIVVGLIMGTIAAALMLSPFTFAPGIQFDTRSVLILLTGLFFGALPTIVTVTIASLFRLYQGGAGAWTGVAVILASGTLGLLWRHLRASSLTTLGWAELYSLGIVAHVLMLALMLTLPGDQASAVLAIITLPVILIYPIATVLLGLLMAKRLRQEQSASRLEENEERLRLALSAAGLGLVDIDLQSGGLVVNEGYNRILGRSLDQSHETLSGALACIHPDDRQHTLDTFRHYLNNSARKQPGELYQEFRIRDNAENWIWVASLSKLVAWDDRGVPSRMLATLTNINPRKEFEQGLETAHRETTRLLHESTQARLALLGVLEDHQAAERALRESERALNEVSRIALVGGWEYDCDSEIMQWTEQTCENFGVANNIAPSFSLIFSLLETADRNTLKESLEGCLNEGKPIDLELSILRDRQVIWLRFVAKAARNKLHRVTRLRGTVQDITQRKLAIEKQQQSYNLLMKLAAQVPGMIFQFQLFPDGTSAIPWCSPAISNILGLEAADVADDASAAFDRIDPDDVTRLRTQIRISAEELCPLHTEFRVLLPEQITEWRLCDAIPERLSDGSTLWHGIITDIHSRKENEEALKLAGLVYQNSNEAMMVTDPVGTIIDVNQTFTTMTGYSLQNVVGQNPSILRSGKHPTSFYARMWKSLETTGHWEGELWNKRKSGEIFAEWLSINAVYNPDGSVHRWVAQFSDITEKKANEQLIWEQANFDPLTELPNRRMFYDRLGQEIKKAHRSALSMAVLFIDLDHFKEVNDTLGHEKGDQLLVEAASRIGHCIRETDTVARLGGDEFIIILSELEERSTIERVLTGLLTRLSEPYQLDSDVAFVSASIGVTLYPEDATDIEGLLKNADQAMYAAKKEGRNGYQYFTQSMQESALKRMRIVNDLRMGLEKLELWVAYQPIINLRTGDIHKAEALMRWQHPIEGLIGPDTFIPIAEETGLIHLIGHRLFEDVAVMSQSLRENFHPEFQISMNVSPVQLNNRSKNVFQLWRESMFDLGLPGQAVVLEITEGLLLEQRTIVTEQLLAFRDAGIQVALDDFGTGYSSLSYLKKFDIDYLKIDKSFVSNLQLGSEDLALCEAIIVMAHKLGIEVIAEGVETGEQRDLLTAAGCDYAQGYLFAKPMAGDSFKAHLLAAQTSPATKQLP
;
A
#
# COMPACT_ATOMS: atom_id res chain seq x y z
N MET A 1 -58.37 -29.37 -23.05
CA MET A 1 -56.90 -29.21 -23.14
C MET A 1 -56.51 -27.73 -23.07
N SER A 2 -57.01 -26.88 -23.97
CA SER A 2 -56.81 -25.41 -23.94
C SER A 2 -57.14 -24.75 -22.59
N GLU A 3 -58.24 -25.17 -21.96
CA GLU A 3 -58.77 -24.62 -20.70
C GLU A 3 -57.77 -24.65 -19.53
N ALA A 4 -56.95 -25.70 -19.42
CA ALA A 4 -55.92 -25.81 -18.38
C ALA A 4 -54.59 -25.15 -18.78
N PHE A 5 -54.28 -25.09 -20.08
CA PHE A 5 -52.98 -24.65 -20.56
C PHE A 5 -52.75 -23.14 -20.32
N LEU A 6 -53.72 -22.30 -20.70
CA LEU A 6 -53.56 -20.84 -20.62
C LEU A 6 -53.42 -20.30 -19.17
N PRO A 7 -54.23 -20.74 -18.18
CA PRO A 7 -54.08 -20.27 -16.80
C PRO A 7 -52.78 -20.74 -16.14
N LEU A 8 -52.33 -21.97 -16.43
CA LEU A 8 -51.06 -22.48 -15.91
C LEU A 8 -49.86 -21.72 -16.52
N LEU A 9 -49.94 -21.30 -17.78
CA LEU A 9 -48.94 -20.46 -18.43
C LEU A 9 -48.93 -19.02 -17.85
N GLN A 10 -50.10 -18.43 -17.59
CA GLN A 10 -50.21 -17.13 -16.91
C GLN A 10 -49.61 -17.17 -15.49
N ASN A 11 -49.81 -18.27 -14.76
CA ASN A 11 -49.17 -18.49 -13.46
C ASN A 11 -47.66 -18.70 -13.52
N THR A 12 -47.07 -19.09 -14.65
CA THR A 12 -45.61 -19.03 -14.83
C THR A 12 -45.10 -17.61 -15.09
N THR A 13 -45.88 -16.72 -15.69
CA THR A 13 -45.49 -15.30 -15.88
C THR A 13 -45.31 -14.59 -14.53
N LEU A 14 -46.13 -14.93 -13.54
CA LEU A 14 -46.02 -14.41 -12.16
C LEU A 14 -44.70 -14.81 -11.47
N LEU A 15 -44.04 -15.91 -11.88
CA LEU A 15 -42.72 -16.28 -11.36
C LEU A 15 -41.61 -15.29 -11.76
N LEU A 16 -41.80 -14.48 -12.81
CA LEU A 16 -40.78 -13.49 -13.21
C LEU A 16 -40.58 -12.40 -12.14
N ALA A 17 -41.62 -12.11 -11.34
CA ALA A 17 -41.54 -11.20 -10.21
C ALA A 17 -40.61 -11.69 -9.08
N VAL A 18 -40.35 -13.01 -9.00
CA VAL A 18 -39.41 -13.60 -8.02
C VAL A 18 -37.98 -13.09 -8.24
N VAL A 19 -37.60 -12.81 -9.50
CA VAL A 19 -36.28 -12.25 -9.83
C VAL A 19 -36.16 -10.80 -9.37
N LEU A 20 -37.21 -10.00 -9.59
CA LEU A 20 -37.26 -8.61 -9.13
C LEU A 20 -37.27 -8.50 -7.60
N LEU A 21 -37.97 -9.43 -6.93
CA LEU A 21 -38.04 -9.49 -5.46
C LEU A 21 -36.78 -10.09 -4.82
N TYR A 22 -35.96 -10.85 -5.56
CA TYR A 22 -34.61 -11.21 -5.15
C TYR A 22 -33.74 -9.95 -5.03
N ASP A 23 -33.66 -9.15 -6.10
CA ASP A 23 -32.91 -7.89 -6.10
C ASP A 23 -33.44 -6.93 -5.02
N MET A 24 -34.77 -6.82 -4.86
CA MET A 24 -35.37 -5.97 -3.82
C MET A 24 -35.04 -6.44 -2.40
N SER A 25 -34.99 -7.76 -2.13
CA SER A 25 -34.62 -8.26 -0.79
C SER A 25 -33.15 -8.01 -0.46
N ARG A 26 -32.27 -7.96 -1.48
CA ARG A 26 -30.84 -7.62 -1.35
C ARG A 26 -30.60 -6.11 -1.20
N SER A 27 -31.46 -5.28 -1.79
CA SER A 27 -31.38 -3.80 -1.76
C SER A 27 -31.75 -3.16 -0.41
N LEU A 28 -32.21 -3.92 0.58
CA LEU A 28 -32.80 -3.41 1.84
C LEU A 28 -31.83 -3.36 3.03
N HIS A 29 -30.51 -3.50 2.81
CA HIS A 29 -29.53 -3.70 3.89
C HIS A 29 -28.32 -2.75 3.89
N PRO A 30 -28.23 -1.86 4.91
CA PRO A 30 -27.10 -1.84 5.83
C PRO A 30 -27.15 -3.08 6.78
N PRO A 31 -26.05 -3.43 7.47
CA PRO A 31 -25.89 -4.76 8.08
C PRO A 31 -26.78 -4.99 9.32
N ILE A 32 -27.70 -5.95 9.20
CA ILE A 32 -28.40 -6.59 10.32
C ILE A 32 -28.09 -8.10 10.26
N ARG A 33 -28.00 -8.75 11.44
CA ARG A 33 -27.50 -10.13 11.65
C ARG A 33 -27.92 -11.11 10.52
N PRO A 34 -26.99 -11.91 9.96
CA PRO A 34 -27.24 -12.68 8.73
C PRO A 34 -28.36 -13.73 8.86
N SER A 35 -28.63 -14.23 10.07
CA SER A 35 -29.77 -15.13 10.33
C SER A 35 -31.14 -14.45 10.16
N LEU A 36 -31.24 -13.14 10.36
CA LEU A 36 -32.49 -12.38 10.20
C LEU A 36 -32.88 -12.26 8.72
N ASN A 37 -31.92 -11.99 7.84
CA ASN A 37 -32.15 -11.83 6.40
C ASN A 37 -32.74 -13.12 5.79
N HIS A 38 -32.23 -14.30 6.19
CA HIS A 38 -32.80 -15.59 5.78
C HIS A 38 -34.29 -15.75 6.14
N ILE A 39 -34.73 -15.20 7.28
CA ILE A 39 -36.15 -15.22 7.69
C ILE A 39 -36.97 -14.25 6.82
N VAL A 40 -36.44 -13.06 6.52
CA VAL A 40 -37.09 -12.07 5.64
C VAL A 40 -37.29 -12.64 4.23
N VAL A 41 -36.28 -13.27 3.64
CA VAL A 41 -36.40 -13.95 2.34
C VAL A 41 -37.44 -15.08 2.41
N GLY A 42 -37.44 -15.88 3.48
CA GLY A 42 -38.43 -16.95 3.67
C GLY A 42 -39.87 -16.46 3.77
N LEU A 43 -40.09 -15.29 4.41
CA LEU A 43 -41.38 -14.61 4.50
C LEU A 43 -41.86 -14.09 3.13
N ILE A 44 -40.98 -13.44 2.37
CA ILE A 44 -41.27 -12.92 1.03
C ILE A 44 -41.65 -14.08 0.10
N MET A 45 -40.83 -15.13 0.04
CA MET A 45 -41.10 -16.31 -0.78
C MET A 45 -42.37 -17.05 -0.36
N GLY A 46 -42.68 -17.11 0.95
CA GLY A 46 -43.95 -17.64 1.46
C GLY A 46 -45.17 -16.82 1.04
N THR A 47 -45.05 -15.49 1.03
CA THR A 47 -46.11 -14.58 0.58
C THR A 47 -46.36 -14.70 -0.92
N ILE A 48 -45.31 -14.81 -1.74
CA ILE A 48 -45.43 -15.08 -3.18
C ILE A 48 -46.08 -16.45 -3.40
N ALA A 49 -45.64 -17.48 -2.68
CA ALA A 49 -46.22 -18.82 -2.79
C ALA A 49 -47.72 -18.85 -2.45
N ALA A 50 -48.17 -18.08 -1.46
CA ALA A 50 -49.59 -17.90 -1.15
C ALA A 50 -50.33 -17.10 -2.23
N ALA A 51 -49.74 -16.04 -2.78
CA ALA A 51 -50.31 -15.23 -3.85
C ALA A 51 -50.54 -16.02 -5.15
N LEU A 52 -49.65 -16.97 -5.49
CA LEU A 52 -49.86 -17.89 -6.62
C LEU A 52 -51.11 -18.76 -6.42
N MET A 53 -51.46 -19.12 -5.18
CA MET A 53 -52.69 -19.86 -4.87
C MET A 53 -53.97 -18.99 -4.88
N LEU A 54 -53.87 -17.67 -5.11
CA LEU A 54 -55.02 -16.78 -5.32
C LEU A 54 -55.48 -16.73 -6.80
N SER A 55 -54.67 -17.21 -7.75
CA SER A 55 -55.06 -17.35 -9.16
C SER A 55 -54.97 -18.79 -9.70
N PRO A 56 -55.47 -19.82 -8.99
CA PRO A 56 -55.25 -21.21 -9.38
C PRO A 56 -56.15 -21.63 -10.54
N PHE A 57 -55.64 -22.50 -11.42
CA PHE A 57 -56.51 -23.30 -12.28
C PHE A 57 -57.33 -24.25 -11.38
N THR A 58 -58.64 -24.01 -11.29
CA THR A 58 -59.54 -24.78 -10.44
C THR A 58 -60.25 -25.84 -11.28
N PHE A 59 -59.98 -27.12 -10.99
CA PHE A 59 -60.57 -28.24 -11.71
C PHE A 59 -61.94 -28.64 -11.13
N ALA A 60 -62.03 -28.65 -9.79
CA ALA A 60 -63.23 -28.95 -9.03
C ALA A 60 -63.17 -28.22 -7.67
N PRO A 61 -64.28 -28.09 -6.91
CA PRO A 61 -64.26 -27.44 -5.60
C PRO A 61 -63.21 -28.04 -4.65
N GLY A 62 -62.15 -27.28 -4.37
CA GLY A 62 -61.02 -27.71 -3.53
C GLY A 62 -59.84 -28.36 -4.27
N ILE A 63 -59.92 -28.59 -5.59
CA ILE A 63 -58.83 -29.11 -6.42
C ILE A 63 -58.31 -28.00 -7.33
N GLN A 64 -57.07 -27.57 -7.08
CA GLN A 64 -56.48 -26.32 -7.58
C GLN A 64 -55.01 -26.51 -7.93
N PHE A 65 -54.60 -25.94 -9.07
CA PHE A 65 -53.25 -26.06 -9.64
C PHE A 65 -52.64 -24.67 -9.91
N ASP A 66 -51.42 -24.50 -9.44
CA ASP A 66 -50.64 -23.27 -9.50
C ASP A 66 -49.14 -23.59 -9.44
N THR A 67 -48.30 -22.59 -9.68
CA THR A 67 -46.85 -22.72 -9.92
C THR A 67 -45.99 -22.77 -8.64
N ARG A 68 -46.58 -22.84 -7.44
CA ARG A 68 -45.83 -22.83 -6.17
C ARG A 68 -44.77 -23.91 -6.04
N SER A 69 -44.93 -25.07 -6.69
CA SER A 69 -43.95 -26.16 -6.64
C SER A 69 -42.59 -25.74 -7.22
N VAL A 70 -42.59 -25.06 -8.37
CA VAL A 70 -41.38 -24.52 -9.01
C VAL A 70 -40.68 -23.50 -8.10
N LEU A 71 -41.46 -22.59 -7.49
CA LEU A 71 -40.92 -21.60 -6.57
C LEU A 71 -40.25 -22.25 -5.35
N ILE A 72 -40.97 -23.13 -4.64
CA ILE A 72 -40.52 -23.74 -3.38
C ILE A 72 -39.32 -24.67 -3.60
N LEU A 73 -39.28 -25.37 -4.74
CA LEU A 73 -38.13 -26.17 -5.19
C LEU A 73 -36.86 -25.31 -5.35
N LEU A 74 -36.99 -24.14 -5.97
CA LEU A 74 -35.88 -23.21 -6.18
C LEU A 74 -35.50 -22.43 -4.90
N THR A 75 -36.45 -22.19 -3.99
CA THR A 75 -36.15 -21.71 -2.62
C THR A 75 -35.23 -22.69 -1.90
N GLY A 76 -35.56 -23.99 -1.95
CA GLY A 76 -34.73 -25.07 -1.42
C GLY A 76 -33.32 -25.08 -2.02
N LEU A 77 -33.23 -25.02 -3.35
CA LEU A 77 -31.97 -25.07 -4.08
C LEU A 77 -31.05 -23.88 -3.77
N PHE A 78 -31.54 -22.65 -3.95
CA PHE A 78 -30.68 -21.45 -3.92
C PHE A 78 -30.57 -20.77 -2.55
N PHE A 79 -31.56 -20.91 -1.67
CA PHE A 79 -31.63 -20.16 -0.41
C PHE A 79 -31.47 -21.05 0.85
N GLY A 80 -31.57 -22.37 0.70
CA GLY A 80 -31.27 -23.33 1.78
C GLY A 80 -32.35 -23.43 2.86
N ALA A 81 -31.99 -24.07 3.98
CA ALA A 81 -32.97 -24.64 4.90
C ALA A 81 -33.90 -23.61 5.56
N LEU A 82 -33.35 -22.56 6.19
CA LEU A 82 -34.15 -21.63 7.01
C LEU A 82 -35.19 -20.85 6.20
N PRO A 83 -34.87 -20.25 5.02
CA PRO A 83 -35.90 -19.61 4.18
C PRO A 83 -36.96 -20.62 3.72
N THR A 84 -36.53 -21.82 3.30
CA THR A 84 -37.42 -22.86 2.79
C THR A 84 -38.42 -23.34 3.84
N ILE A 85 -38.00 -23.52 5.09
CA ILE A 85 -38.89 -23.89 6.21
C ILE A 85 -39.98 -22.83 6.41
N VAL A 86 -39.62 -21.55 6.41
CA VAL A 86 -40.58 -20.44 6.56
C VAL A 86 -41.57 -20.40 5.38
N THR A 87 -41.06 -20.50 4.14
CA THR A 87 -41.88 -20.53 2.92
C THR A 87 -42.85 -21.73 2.92
N VAL A 88 -42.37 -22.93 3.23
CA VAL A 88 -43.17 -24.17 3.31
C VAL A 88 -44.25 -24.06 4.38
N THR A 89 -43.93 -23.47 5.54
CA THR A 89 -44.90 -23.27 6.64
C THR A 89 -46.04 -22.34 6.21
N ILE A 90 -45.71 -21.18 5.64
CA ILE A 90 -46.71 -20.19 5.18
C ILE A 90 -47.58 -20.78 4.06
N ALA A 91 -46.95 -21.41 3.06
CA ALA A 91 -47.65 -22.05 1.95
C ALA A 91 -48.59 -23.18 2.43
N SER A 92 -48.16 -24.00 3.38
CA SER A 92 -48.96 -25.11 3.92
C SER A 92 -50.15 -24.60 4.75
N LEU A 93 -49.93 -23.60 5.61
CA LEU A 93 -51.01 -22.97 6.40
C LEU A 93 -52.05 -22.31 5.49
N PHE A 94 -51.61 -21.58 4.46
CA PHE A 94 -52.52 -20.97 3.49
C PHE A 94 -53.30 -22.03 2.69
N ARG A 95 -52.64 -23.13 2.30
CA ARG A 95 -53.31 -24.23 1.57
C ARG A 95 -54.33 -24.97 2.44
N LEU A 96 -54.08 -25.12 3.74
CA LEU A 96 -55.06 -25.66 4.69
C LEU A 96 -56.25 -24.71 4.89
N TYR A 97 -56.01 -23.40 4.95
CA TYR A 97 -57.06 -22.38 5.06
C TYR A 97 -58.03 -22.37 3.86
N GLN A 98 -57.54 -22.64 2.64
CA GLN A 98 -58.39 -22.80 1.45
C GLN A 98 -59.33 -24.01 1.51
N GLY A 99 -58.95 -25.07 2.24
CA GLY A 99 -59.75 -26.27 2.43
C GLY A 99 -60.06 -27.07 1.15
N GLY A 100 -61.13 -27.88 1.23
CA GLY A 100 -61.61 -28.71 0.12
C GLY A 100 -60.85 -30.03 -0.09
N ALA A 101 -61.31 -30.84 -1.06
CA ALA A 101 -60.88 -32.23 -1.22
C ALA A 101 -59.38 -32.41 -1.50
N GLY A 102 -58.75 -31.46 -2.18
CA GLY A 102 -57.31 -31.47 -2.48
C GLY A 102 -56.43 -30.72 -1.47
N ALA A 103 -56.89 -30.48 -0.23
CA ALA A 103 -56.11 -29.75 0.77
C ALA A 103 -54.83 -30.51 1.18
N TRP A 104 -54.97 -31.74 1.70
CA TRP A 104 -53.86 -32.56 2.18
C TRP A 104 -52.87 -32.93 1.07
N THR A 105 -53.35 -33.29 -0.12
CA THR A 105 -52.51 -33.50 -1.31
C THR A 105 -51.70 -32.25 -1.66
N GLY A 106 -52.31 -31.06 -1.59
CA GLY A 106 -51.61 -29.80 -1.81
C GLY A 106 -50.49 -29.52 -0.79
N VAL A 107 -50.70 -29.86 0.48
CA VAL A 107 -49.67 -29.76 1.53
C VAL A 107 -48.53 -30.78 1.30
N ALA A 108 -48.85 -32.02 0.91
CA ALA A 108 -47.84 -33.02 0.58
C ALA A 108 -46.93 -32.57 -0.58
N VAL A 109 -47.50 -31.96 -1.62
CA VAL A 109 -46.75 -31.38 -2.75
C VAL A 109 -45.84 -30.23 -2.32
N ILE A 110 -46.32 -29.35 -1.44
CA ILE A 110 -45.53 -28.24 -0.87
C ILE A 110 -44.31 -28.76 -0.11
N LEU A 111 -44.52 -29.75 0.77
CA LEU A 111 -43.45 -30.40 1.54
C LEU A 111 -42.43 -31.09 0.61
N ALA A 112 -42.90 -31.91 -0.33
CA ALA A 112 -42.05 -32.66 -1.26
C ALA A 112 -41.20 -31.75 -2.17
N SER A 113 -41.75 -30.62 -2.62
CA SER A 113 -41.00 -29.63 -3.42
C SER A 113 -39.85 -29.01 -2.63
N GLY A 114 -40.11 -28.64 -1.37
CA GLY A 114 -39.10 -28.05 -0.48
C GLY A 114 -37.99 -29.03 -0.08
N THR A 115 -38.35 -30.26 0.27
CA THR A 115 -37.34 -31.29 0.63
C THR A 115 -36.48 -31.68 -0.56
N LEU A 116 -37.04 -31.81 -1.77
CA LEU A 116 -36.27 -32.13 -2.97
C LEU A 116 -35.28 -31.01 -3.34
N GLY A 117 -35.68 -29.75 -3.21
CA GLY A 117 -34.79 -28.60 -3.45
C GLY A 117 -33.61 -28.56 -2.48
N LEU A 118 -33.86 -28.83 -1.19
CA LEU A 118 -32.82 -28.91 -0.16
C LEU A 118 -31.89 -30.13 -0.35
N LEU A 119 -32.43 -31.28 -0.75
CA LEU A 119 -31.65 -32.47 -1.08
C LEU A 119 -30.71 -32.19 -2.27
N TRP A 120 -31.23 -31.56 -3.33
CA TRP A 120 -30.41 -31.21 -4.49
C TRP A 120 -29.33 -30.17 -4.14
N ARG A 121 -29.63 -29.18 -3.28
CA ARG A 121 -28.62 -28.25 -2.73
C ARG A 121 -27.50 -28.99 -1.99
N HIS A 122 -27.83 -29.99 -1.18
CA HIS A 122 -26.85 -30.77 -0.44
C HIS A 122 -25.94 -31.59 -1.39
N LEU A 123 -26.51 -32.18 -2.44
CA LEU A 123 -25.76 -32.91 -3.48
C LEU A 123 -24.87 -31.98 -4.35
N ARG A 124 -25.21 -30.70 -4.49
CA ARG A 124 -24.49 -29.68 -5.28
C ARG A 124 -23.71 -28.66 -4.41
N ALA A 125 -23.41 -28.99 -3.16
CA ALA A 125 -22.95 -28.05 -2.13
C ALA A 125 -21.73 -27.17 -2.49
N SER A 126 -20.83 -27.66 -3.34
CA SER A 126 -19.61 -26.94 -3.75
C SER A 126 -19.78 -26.03 -4.98
N SER A 127 -20.83 -26.18 -5.80
CA SER A 127 -20.95 -25.41 -7.05
C SER A 127 -22.39 -25.25 -7.56
N LEU A 128 -23.12 -24.30 -6.97
CA LEU A 128 -24.43 -23.84 -7.47
C LEU A 128 -24.32 -22.88 -8.68
N THR A 129 -23.14 -22.33 -8.95
CA THR A 129 -22.92 -21.36 -10.05
C THR A 129 -22.61 -22.01 -11.40
N THR A 130 -22.25 -23.30 -11.42
CA THR A 130 -22.04 -24.08 -12.66
C THR A 130 -23.26 -24.91 -13.09
N LEU A 131 -24.44 -24.70 -12.51
CA LEU A 131 -25.64 -25.47 -12.84
C LEU A 131 -26.02 -25.33 -14.33
N GLY A 132 -25.96 -26.45 -15.06
CA GLY A 132 -26.34 -26.54 -16.46
C GLY A 132 -27.86 -26.61 -16.66
N TRP A 133 -28.31 -26.29 -17.88
CA TRP A 133 -29.74 -26.38 -18.24
C TRP A 133 -30.29 -27.81 -18.10
N ALA A 134 -29.49 -28.83 -18.40
CA ALA A 134 -29.89 -30.24 -18.33
C ALA A 134 -30.12 -30.71 -16.88
N GLU A 135 -29.31 -30.25 -15.92
CA GLU A 135 -29.50 -30.54 -14.48
C GLU A 135 -30.76 -29.89 -13.94
N LEU A 136 -31.00 -28.61 -14.27
CA LEU A 136 -32.22 -27.91 -13.86
C LEU A 136 -33.47 -28.52 -14.51
N TYR A 137 -33.36 -29.05 -15.74
CA TYR A 137 -34.44 -29.75 -16.42
C TYR A 137 -34.72 -31.11 -15.76
N SER A 138 -33.69 -31.89 -15.41
CA SER A 138 -33.87 -33.17 -14.73
C SER A 138 -34.48 -33.01 -13.33
N LEU A 139 -34.00 -32.04 -12.55
CA LEU A 139 -34.60 -31.64 -11.27
C LEU A 139 -36.08 -31.22 -11.44
N GLY A 140 -36.36 -30.40 -12.46
CA GLY A 140 -37.72 -29.98 -12.82
C GLY A 140 -38.64 -31.16 -13.18
N ILE A 141 -38.14 -32.14 -13.94
CA ILE A 141 -38.89 -33.36 -14.28
C ILE A 141 -39.16 -34.20 -13.03
N VAL A 142 -38.13 -34.49 -12.21
CA VAL A 142 -38.29 -35.33 -11.00
C VAL A 142 -39.28 -34.70 -10.02
N ALA A 143 -39.20 -33.38 -9.78
CA ALA A 143 -40.11 -32.66 -8.90
C ALA A 143 -41.58 -32.76 -9.34
N HIS A 144 -41.84 -32.66 -10.64
CA HIS A 144 -43.21 -32.60 -11.16
C HIS A 144 -43.79 -33.98 -11.50
N VAL A 145 -42.97 -34.99 -11.77
CA VAL A 145 -43.39 -36.40 -11.73
C VAL A 145 -43.78 -36.79 -10.30
N LEU A 146 -43.01 -36.39 -9.28
CA LEU A 146 -43.35 -36.60 -7.87
C LEU A 146 -44.66 -35.88 -7.48
N MET A 147 -44.85 -34.64 -7.94
CA MET A 147 -46.12 -33.92 -7.76
C MET A 147 -47.32 -34.66 -8.37
N LEU A 148 -47.17 -35.20 -9.58
CA LEU A 148 -48.25 -35.96 -10.25
C LEU A 148 -48.52 -37.30 -9.55
N ALA A 149 -47.48 -37.99 -9.07
CA ALA A 149 -47.64 -39.21 -8.26
C ALA A 149 -48.44 -38.94 -6.97
N LEU A 150 -48.23 -37.80 -6.32
CA LEU A 150 -49.01 -37.39 -5.13
C LEU A 150 -50.50 -37.13 -5.44
N MET A 151 -50.89 -36.83 -6.70
CA MET A 151 -52.30 -36.67 -7.08
C MET A 151 -53.10 -37.98 -7.00
N LEU A 152 -52.43 -39.14 -6.92
CA LEU A 152 -53.07 -40.44 -6.66
C LEU A 152 -53.64 -40.54 -5.23
N THR A 153 -53.37 -39.57 -4.34
CA THR A 153 -53.99 -39.47 -3.01
C THR A 153 -55.35 -38.75 -3.00
N LEU A 154 -55.81 -38.25 -4.15
CA LEU A 154 -57.16 -37.68 -4.31
C LEU A 154 -58.22 -38.81 -4.33
N PRO A 155 -59.49 -38.51 -4.01
CA PRO A 155 -60.60 -39.45 -4.18
C PRO A 155 -60.64 -40.06 -5.60
N GLY A 156 -60.91 -41.36 -5.69
CA GLY A 156 -60.50 -42.18 -6.85
C GLY A 156 -61.16 -41.84 -8.19
N ASP A 157 -62.38 -41.31 -8.18
CA ASP A 157 -63.09 -40.80 -9.36
C ASP A 157 -62.48 -39.49 -9.89
N GLN A 158 -61.87 -38.69 -9.01
CA GLN A 158 -61.31 -37.38 -9.33
C GLN A 158 -59.82 -37.47 -9.72
N ALA A 159 -59.06 -38.37 -9.11
CA ALA A 159 -57.62 -38.53 -9.35
C ALA A 159 -57.28 -38.83 -10.83
N SER A 160 -58.02 -39.73 -11.46
CA SER A 160 -57.81 -40.13 -12.86
C SER A 160 -58.18 -39.01 -13.85
N ALA A 161 -59.29 -38.31 -13.61
CA ALA A 161 -59.73 -37.17 -14.41
C ALA A 161 -58.76 -35.97 -14.31
N VAL A 162 -58.25 -35.70 -13.10
CA VAL A 162 -57.17 -34.72 -12.87
C VAL A 162 -55.93 -35.06 -13.69
N LEU A 163 -55.43 -36.29 -13.59
CA LEU A 163 -54.19 -36.70 -14.24
C LEU A 163 -54.31 -36.63 -15.78
N ALA A 164 -55.46 -37.00 -16.35
CA ALA A 164 -55.70 -36.90 -17.79
C ALA A 164 -55.63 -35.46 -18.35
N ILE A 165 -55.89 -34.44 -17.52
CA ILE A 165 -55.95 -33.03 -17.93
C ILE A 165 -54.67 -32.26 -17.56
N ILE A 166 -54.07 -32.56 -16.41
CA ILE A 166 -52.97 -31.77 -15.81
C ILE A 166 -51.57 -32.29 -16.19
N THR A 167 -51.42 -33.60 -16.46
CA THR A 167 -50.10 -34.22 -16.69
C THR A 167 -49.30 -33.53 -17.82
N LEU A 168 -49.91 -33.36 -19.00
CA LEU A 168 -49.22 -32.78 -20.16
C LEU A 168 -48.85 -31.29 -19.97
N PRO A 169 -49.76 -30.40 -19.53
CA PRO A 169 -49.39 -29.02 -19.19
C PRO A 169 -48.29 -28.92 -18.12
N VAL A 170 -48.33 -29.74 -17.06
CA VAL A 170 -47.32 -29.69 -15.98
C VAL A 170 -45.95 -30.13 -16.49
N ILE A 171 -45.84 -31.28 -17.16
CA ILE A 171 -44.55 -31.80 -17.63
C ILE A 171 -43.94 -30.92 -18.73
N LEU A 172 -44.76 -30.22 -19.53
CA LEU A 172 -44.26 -29.30 -20.54
C LEU A 172 -43.85 -27.94 -19.94
N ILE A 173 -44.68 -27.34 -19.09
CA ILE A 173 -44.46 -25.95 -18.63
C ILE A 173 -43.51 -25.87 -17.43
N TYR A 174 -43.66 -26.73 -16.42
CA TYR A 174 -43.03 -26.51 -15.11
C TYR A 174 -41.52 -26.85 -15.09
N PRO A 175 -41.02 -27.90 -15.77
CA PRO A 175 -39.57 -28.10 -15.95
C PRO A 175 -38.90 -26.96 -16.74
N ILE A 176 -39.56 -26.42 -17.77
CA ILE A 176 -39.03 -25.27 -18.53
C ILE A 176 -38.95 -24.01 -17.64
N ALA A 177 -39.97 -23.75 -16.82
CA ALA A 177 -39.94 -22.68 -15.82
C ALA A 177 -38.83 -22.88 -14.78
N THR A 178 -38.59 -24.14 -14.36
CA THR A 178 -37.50 -24.50 -13.43
C THR A 178 -36.12 -24.20 -14.04
N VAL A 179 -35.91 -24.53 -15.32
CA VAL A 179 -34.68 -24.18 -16.07
C VAL A 179 -34.52 -22.68 -16.20
N LEU A 180 -35.54 -21.97 -16.67
CA LEU A 180 -35.45 -20.53 -16.96
C LEU A 180 -35.17 -19.72 -15.68
N LEU A 181 -35.91 -19.98 -14.60
CA LEU A 181 -35.71 -19.26 -13.34
C LEU A 181 -34.41 -19.68 -12.63
N GLY A 182 -34.05 -20.96 -12.68
CA GLY A 182 -32.79 -21.47 -12.11
C GLY A 182 -31.54 -20.94 -12.81
N LEU A 183 -31.56 -20.81 -14.14
CA LEU A 183 -30.45 -20.21 -14.90
C LEU A 183 -30.30 -18.71 -14.61
N LEU A 184 -31.42 -17.99 -14.41
CA LEU A 184 -31.38 -16.57 -14.00
C LEU A 184 -30.76 -16.41 -12.61
N MET A 185 -31.17 -17.21 -11.63
CA MET A 185 -30.56 -17.22 -10.28
C MET A 185 -29.07 -17.60 -10.32
N ALA A 186 -28.70 -18.65 -11.05
CA ALA A 186 -27.30 -19.06 -11.21
C ALA A 186 -26.45 -18.05 -12.01
N LYS A 187 -27.06 -17.20 -12.85
CA LYS A 187 -26.38 -16.05 -13.50
C LYS A 187 -26.15 -14.92 -12.50
N ARG A 188 -27.14 -14.62 -11.64
CA ARG A 188 -27.03 -13.55 -10.62
C ARG A 188 -25.96 -13.87 -9.58
N LEU A 189 -25.96 -15.10 -9.04
CA LEU A 189 -24.92 -15.59 -8.12
C LEU A 189 -23.50 -15.52 -8.71
N ARG A 190 -23.33 -15.73 -10.03
CA ARG A 190 -22.04 -15.54 -10.70
C ARG A 190 -21.60 -14.08 -10.74
N GLN A 191 -22.51 -13.14 -11.02
CA GLN A 191 -22.20 -11.70 -10.98
C GLN A 191 -21.75 -11.26 -9.58
N GLU A 192 -22.41 -11.76 -8.53
CA GLU A 192 -22.05 -11.46 -7.14
C GLU A 192 -20.68 -12.02 -6.75
N GLN A 193 -20.37 -13.27 -7.14
CA GLN A 193 -19.05 -13.85 -6.92
C GLN A 193 -17.93 -13.09 -7.67
N SER A 194 -18.20 -12.58 -8.88
CA SER A 194 -17.22 -11.74 -9.59
C SER A 194 -17.07 -10.34 -8.97
N ALA A 195 -18.13 -9.76 -8.40
CA ALA A 195 -18.07 -8.44 -7.76
C ALA A 195 -17.30 -8.51 -6.43
N SER A 196 -17.63 -9.46 -5.55
CA SER A 196 -16.95 -9.62 -4.27
C SER A 196 -15.48 -10.00 -4.42
N ARG A 197 -15.11 -10.78 -5.46
CA ARG A 197 -13.71 -11.04 -5.82
C ARG A 197 -13.00 -9.82 -6.41
N LEU A 198 -13.72 -8.86 -7.00
CA LEU A 198 -13.12 -7.60 -7.45
C LEU A 198 -12.83 -6.70 -6.25
N GLU A 199 -13.81 -6.54 -5.34
CA GLU A 199 -13.67 -5.82 -4.07
C GLU A 199 -12.52 -6.38 -3.22
N GLU A 200 -12.42 -7.71 -3.04
CA GLU A 200 -11.34 -8.36 -2.28
C GLU A 200 -9.96 -8.15 -2.92
N ASN A 201 -9.86 -8.18 -4.26
CA ASN A 201 -8.60 -7.90 -4.95
C ASN A 201 -8.23 -6.42 -4.93
N GLU A 202 -9.21 -5.51 -4.99
CA GLU A 202 -9.02 -4.06 -4.90
C GLU A 202 -8.59 -3.64 -3.48
N GLU A 203 -9.19 -4.23 -2.45
CA GLU A 203 -8.77 -4.06 -1.06
C GLU A 203 -7.37 -4.65 -0.81
N ARG A 204 -7.08 -5.87 -1.31
CA ARG A 204 -5.74 -6.47 -1.25
C ARG A 204 -4.69 -5.60 -1.94
N LEU A 205 -5.00 -5.03 -3.11
CA LEU A 205 -4.13 -4.12 -3.84
C LEU A 205 -3.93 -2.79 -3.09
N ARG A 206 -4.99 -2.22 -2.50
CA ARG A 206 -4.92 -1.00 -1.67
C ARG A 206 -4.05 -1.22 -0.44
N LEU A 207 -4.20 -2.36 0.24
CA LEU A 207 -3.38 -2.75 1.38
C LEU A 207 -1.90 -2.92 0.98
N ALA A 208 -1.61 -3.61 -0.12
CA ALA A 208 -0.24 -3.78 -0.62
C ALA A 208 0.43 -2.45 -0.98
N LEU A 209 -0.28 -1.54 -1.67
CA LEU A 209 0.22 -0.21 -2.00
C LEU A 209 0.44 0.67 -0.77
N SER A 210 -0.46 0.60 0.22
CA SER A 210 -0.33 1.33 1.49
C SER A 210 0.84 0.83 2.34
N ALA A 211 1.04 -0.48 2.40
CA ALA A 211 2.15 -1.13 3.11
C ALA A 211 3.52 -0.86 2.46
N ALA A 212 3.56 -0.79 1.13
CA ALA A 212 4.76 -0.38 0.37
C ALA A 212 5.05 1.13 0.43
N GLY A 213 4.12 1.94 0.98
CA GLY A 213 4.25 3.40 1.03
C GLY A 213 4.18 4.09 -0.33
N LEU A 214 3.58 3.45 -1.34
CA LEU A 214 3.61 3.90 -2.73
C LEU A 214 2.40 4.78 -3.10
N GLY A 215 2.70 5.96 -3.66
CA GLY A 215 1.71 6.85 -4.24
C GLY A 215 1.40 6.49 -5.69
N LEU A 216 0.35 5.70 -5.93
CA LEU A 216 -0.10 5.36 -7.28
C LEU A 216 -0.92 6.53 -7.88
N VAL A 217 -0.61 6.86 -9.13
CA VAL A 217 -1.27 7.87 -9.96
C VAL A 217 -1.63 7.23 -11.30
N ASP A 218 -2.88 7.36 -11.72
CA ASP A 218 -3.38 6.99 -13.03
C ASP A 218 -3.67 8.27 -13.82
N ILE A 219 -3.09 8.36 -15.03
CA ILE A 219 -2.99 9.59 -15.82
C ILE A 219 -3.67 9.37 -17.16
N ASP A 220 -4.79 10.06 -17.37
CA ASP A 220 -5.40 10.22 -18.68
C ASP A 220 -4.60 11.28 -19.46
N LEU A 221 -3.92 10.86 -20.53
CA LEU A 221 -3.07 11.71 -21.35
C LEU A 221 -3.87 12.56 -22.37
N GLN A 222 -5.17 12.28 -22.55
CA GLN A 222 -6.07 13.03 -23.42
C GLN A 222 -6.81 14.14 -22.68
N SER A 223 -7.37 13.86 -21.49
CA SER A 223 -8.01 14.89 -20.65
C SER A 223 -7.03 15.63 -19.74
N GLY A 224 -5.85 15.05 -19.46
CA GLY A 224 -4.90 15.56 -18.47
C GLY A 224 -5.35 15.36 -17.02
N GLY A 225 -6.38 14.54 -16.78
CA GLY A 225 -6.87 14.21 -15.44
C GLY A 225 -5.99 13.18 -14.71
N LEU A 226 -5.83 13.38 -13.40
CA LEU A 226 -5.17 12.43 -12.51
C LEU A 226 -6.21 11.75 -11.59
N VAL A 227 -6.07 10.44 -11.41
CA VAL A 227 -6.75 9.66 -10.36
C VAL A 227 -5.65 9.11 -9.44
N VAL A 228 -5.72 9.41 -8.15
CA VAL A 228 -4.62 9.19 -7.20
C VAL A 228 -5.05 8.29 -6.05
N ASN A 229 -4.14 7.46 -5.54
CA ASN A 229 -4.38 6.69 -4.33
C ASN A 229 -4.08 7.51 -3.06
N GLU A 230 -4.49 6.96 -1.92
CA GLU A 230 -4.23 7.53 -0.59
C GLU A 230 -2.73 7.73 -0.29
N GLY A 231 -1.86 6.87 -0.83
CA GLY A 231 -0.41 6.98 -0.69
C GLY A 231 0.18 8.24 -1.33
N TYR A 232 -0.34 8.67 -2.48
CA TYR A 232 0.10 9.91 -3.15
C TYR A 232 -0.26 11.13 -2.30
N ASN A 233 -1.50 11.18 -1.80
CA ASN A 233 -1.95 12.23 -0.89
C ASN A 233 -1.12 12.24 0.41
N ARG A 234 -0.77 11.06 0.95
CA ARG A 234 0.08 10.90 2.14
C ARG A 234 1.52 11.38 1.90
N ILE A 235 2.10 11.13 0.72
CA ILE A 235 3.44 11.63 0.33
C ILE A 235 3.44 13.17 0.19
N LEU A 236 2.39 13.77 -0.35
CA LEU A 236 2.29 15.22 -0.56
C LEU A 236 1.66 16.01 0.62
N GLY A 237 1.19 15.32 1.66
CA GLY A 237 0.52 15.94 2.82
C GLY A 237 -0.87 16.54 2.53
N ARG A 238 -1.56 16.10 1.47
CA ARG A 238 -2.85 16.64 1.01
C ARG A 238 -4.03 15.87 1.62
N SER A 239 -5.15 16.55 1.85
CA SER A 239 -6.37 15.91 2.38
C SER A 239 -7.09 15.10 1.31
N LEU A 240 -7.98 14.20 1.73
CA LEU A 240 -8.69 13.26 0.85
C LEU A 240 -9.78 13.88 -0.06
N ASP A 241 -10.02 15.20 0.02
CA ASP A 241 -11.27 15.82 -0.43
C ASP A 241 -11.07 16.86 -1.54
N GLN A 242 -10.47 16.42 -2.66
CA GLN A 242 -10.57 17.08 -3.97
C GLN A 242 -10.11 16.15 -5.11
N SER A 243 -11.05 15.72 -5.95
CA SER A 243 -10.75 15.04 -7.21
C SER A 243 -10.37 16.05 -8.30
N HIS A 244 -9.53 15.61 -9.26
CA HIS A 244 -9.01 16.40 -10.39
C HIS A 244 -7.89 17.40 -10.05
N GLU A 245 -6.83 16.92 -9.40
CA GLU A 245 -5.50 17.41 -9.81
C GLU A 245 -5.34 17.13 -11.31
N THR A 246 -4.87 18.14 -12.07
CA THR A 246 -4.51 17.95 -13.48
C THR A 246 -3.02 17.69 -13.59
N LEU A 247 -2.60 16.97 -14.63
CA LEU A 247 -1.20 16.75 -14.97
C LEU A 247 -0.41 18.07 -15.02
N SER A 248 -1.02 19.13 -15.57
CA SER A 248 -0.49 20.49 -15.59
C SER A 248 -0.23 21.07 -14.18
N GLY A 249 -1.13 20.80 -13.22
CA GLY A 249 -0.99 21.23 -11.83
C GLY A 249 0.09 20.46 -11.07
N ALA A 250 0.16 19.15 -11.24
CA ALA A 250 1.21 18.31 -10.64
C ALA A 250 2.61 18.71 -11.17
N LEU A 251 2.75 18.91 -12.50
CA LEU A 251 3.99 19.40 -13.11
C LEU A 251 4.38 20.82 -12.64
N ALA A 252 3.40 21.67 -12.28
CA ALA A 252 3.65 22.98 -11.71
C ALA A 252 4.15 22.94 -10.25
N CYS A 253 4.02 21.80 -9.55
CA CYS A 253 4.54 21.58 -8.19
C CYS A 253 6.02 21.13 -8.17
N ILE A 254 6.64 20.86 -9.33
CA ILE A 254 8.05 20.41 -9.43
C ILE A 254 9.01 21.60 -9.28
N HIS A 255 10.11 21.42 -8.55
CA HIS A 255 11.11 22.47 -8.28
C HIS A 255 11.64 23.10 -9.58
N PRO A 256 11.82 24.44 -9.65
CA PRO A 256 12.23 25.14 -10.87
C PRO A 256 13.41 24.51 -11.62
N ASP A 257 14.52 24.21 -10.95
CA ASP A 257 15.72 23.61 -11.56
C ASP A 257 15.44 22.23 -12.19
N ASP A 258 14.63 21.38 -11.53
CA ASP A 258 14.36 20.00 -11.94
C ASP A 258 13.29 19.93 -13.05
N ARG A 259 12.39 20.92 -13.07
CA ARG A 259 11.18 20.94 -13.90
C ARG A 259 11.47 20.80 -15.39
N GLN A 260 12.47 21.52 -15.91
CA GLN A 260 12.79 21.49 -17.34
C GLN A 260 13.30 20.09 -17.76
N HIS A 261 14.24 19.52 -17.00
CA HIS A 261 14.78 18.19 -17.27
C HIS A 261 13.69 17.10 -17.16
N THR A 262 12.83 17.20 -16.15
CA THR A 262 11.71 16.26 -15.94
C THR A 262 10.74 16.29 -17.12
N LEU A 263 10.36 17.48 -17.58
CA LEU A 263 9.45 17.68 -18.72
C LEU A 263 10.01 17.16 -20.05
N ASP A 264 11.29 17.43 -20.34
CA ASP A 264 11.88 17.01 -21.61
C ASP A 264 12.13 15.51 -21.68
N THR A 265 12.56 14.89 -20.57
CA THR A 265 12.66 13.42 -20.47
C THR A 265 11.28 12.75 -20.54
N PHE A 266 10.24 13.35 -19.94
CA PHE A 266 8.85 12.87 -20.05
C PHE A 266 8.34 12.93 -21.50
N ARG A 267 8.55 14.05 -22.21
CA ARG A 267 8.22 14.18 -23.65
C ARG A 267 8.96 13.16 -24.51
N HIS A 268 10.25 12.94 -24.24
CA HIS A 268 11.07 11.97 -24.96
C HIS A 268 10.52 10.55 -24.82
N TYR A 269 10.13 10.16 -23.59
CA TYR A 269 9.50 8.87 -23.31
C TYR A 269 8.16 8.70 -24.04
N LEU A 270 7.27 9.70 -24.00
CA LEU A 270 5.98 9.65 -24.71
C LEU A 270 6.15 9.49 -26.23
N ASN A 271 7.11 10.20 -26.83
CA ASN A 271 7.33 10.20 -28.28
C ASN A 271 7.99 8.90 -28.80
N ASN A 272 8.81 8.23 -27.98
CA ASN A 272 9.61 7.08 -28.41
C ASN A 272 9.06 5.70 -27.96
N SER A 273 7.97 5.66 -27.18
CA SER A 273 7.41 4.41 -26.64
C SER A 273 6.51 3.67 -27.63
N ALA A 274 7.03 2.58 -28.22
CA ALA A 274 6.30 1.75 -29.18
C ALA A 274 5.22 0.85 -28.55
N ARG A 275 4.03 0.81 -29.16
CA ARG A 275 2.81 0.09 -28.73
C ARG A 275 2.96 -1.43 -28.44
N LYS A 276 4.10 -2.06 -28.79
CA LYS A 276 4.37 -3.49 -28.57
C LYS A 276 5.18 -3.79 -27.30
N GLN A 277 6.02 -2.86 -26.84
CA GLN A 277 6.81 -2.98 -25.60
C GLN A 277 7.06 -1.57 -25.02
N PRO A 278 6.18 -1.07 -24.13
CA PRO A 278 6.47 0.15 -23.38
C PRO A 278 7.61 -0.11 -22.39
N GLY A 279 8.68 0.68 -22.50
CA GLY A 279 9.68 0.78 -21.43
C GLY A 279 9.11 1.46 -20.19
N GLU A 280 9.92 1.61 -19.16
CA GLU A 280 9.55 2.29 -17.91
C GLU A 280 10.36 3.58 -17.74
N LEU A 281 9.68 4.65 -17.36
CA LEU A 281 10.26 5.98 -17.14
C LEU A 281 10.54 6.17 -15.65
N TYR A 282 11.81 6.11 -15.27
CA TYR A 282 12.26 6.43 -13.91
C TYR A 282 12.81 7.87 -13.85
N GLN A 283 12.39 8.64 -12.84
CA GLN A 283 12.84 10.02 -12.61
C GLN A 283 12.94 10.32 -11.11
N GLU A 284 14.01 10.97 -10.66
CA GLU A 284 14.09 11.61 -9.34
C GLU A 284 13.95 13.13 -9.50
N PHE A 285 13.05 13.77 -8.75
CA PHE A 285 12.89 15.22 -8.73
C PHE A 285 12.36 15.73 -7.39
N ARG A 286 12.55 17.01 -7.10
CA ARG A 286 11.93 17.69 -5.96
C ARG A 286 10.51 18.14 -6.32
N ILE A 287 9.53 17.77 -5.50
CA ILE A 287 8.15 18.25 -5.57
C ILE A 287 7.80 19.00 -4.28
N ARG A 288 6.84 19.91 -4.37
CA ARG A 288 6.36 20.70 -3.23
C ARG A 288 5.26 19.98 -2.46
N ASP A 289 5.44 19.87 -1.14
CA ASP A 289 4.41 19.35 -0.22
C ASP A 289 3.37 20.42 0.17
N ASN A 290 2.34 20.02 0.92
CA ASN A 290 1.28 20.89 1.42
C ASN A 290 1.73 21.88 2.54
N ALA A 291 2.98 21.81 2.97
CA ALA A 291 3.61 22.72 3.92
C ALA A 291 4.69 23.62 3.26
N GLU A 292 4.63 23.76 1.93
CA GLU A 292 5.54 24.54 1.07
C GLU A 292 7.00 24.04 1.00
N ASN A 293 7.33 22.91 1.65
CA ASN A 293 8.66 22.32 1.63
C ASN A 293 8.95 21.61 0.31
N TRP A 294 10.24 21.41 0.02
CA TRP A 294 10.69 20.61 -1.11
C TRP A 294 11.07 19.21 -0.64
N ILE A 295 10.31 18.21 -1.07
CA ILE A 295 10.60 16.79 -0.83
C ILE A 295 11.09 16.14 -2.12
N TRP A 296 12.10 15.28 -2.01
CA TRP A 296 12.55 14.44 -3.11
C TRP A 296 11.61 13.25 -3.30
N VAL A 297 11.13 13.07 -4.52
CA VAL A 297 10.37 11.88 -4.92
C VAL A 297 11.05 11.15 -6.07
N ALA A 298 11.00 9.83 -6.02
CA ALA A 298 11.23 8.97 -7.18
C ALA A 298 9.87 8.66 -7.83
N SER A 299 9.75 8.88 -9.13
CA SER A 299 8.61 8.49 -9.96
C SER A 299 9.02 7.37 -10.90
N LEU A 300 8.25 6.27 -10.92
CA LEU A 300 8.35 5.21 -11.92
C LEU A 300 7.04 5.16 -12.72
N SER A 301 7.10 5.45 -14.01
CA SER A 301 5.92 5.62 -14.88
C SER A 301 5.92 4.65 -16.07
N LYS A 302 4.74 4.17 -16.47
CA LYS A 302 4.56 3.21 -17.57
C LYS A 302 3.29 3.48 -18.38
N LEU A 303 3.41 3.52 -19.71
CA LEU A 303 2.25 3.58 -20.60
C LEU A 303 1.44 2.29 -20.57
N VAL A 304 0.12 2.41 -20.44
CA VAL A 304 -0.81 1.27 -20.32
C VAL A 304 -1.92 1.26 -21.38
N ALA A 305 -2.18 2.37 -22.07
CA ALA A 305 -3.11 2.40 -23.21
C ALA A 305 -2.68 3.38 -24.31
N TRP A 306 -3.13 3.09 -25.53
CA TRP A 306 -2.99 3.90 -26.74
C TRP A 306 -4.34 3.97 -27.45
N ASP A 307 -4.62 5.09 -28.11
CA ASP A 307 -5.84 5.26 -28.92
C ASP A 307 -5.79 4.48 -30.25
N ASP A 308 -6.86 4.58 -31.04
CA ASP A 308 -6.98 3.92 -32.34
C ASP A 308 -5.95 4.43 -33.38
N ARG A 309 -5.38 5.62 -33.16
CA ARG A 309 -4.34 6.23 -34.00
C ARG A 309 -2.92 5.83 -33.57
N GLY A 310 -2.79 5.12 -32.44
CA GLY A 310 -1.52 4.70 -31.87
C GLY A 310 -0.85 5.75 -30.98
N VAL A 311 -1.54 6.82 -30.59
CA VAL A 311 -1.05 7.83 -29.65
C VAL A 311 -1.27 7.32 -28.21
N PRO A 312 -0.30 7.45 -27.29
CA PRO A 312 -0.50 7.09 -25.88
C PRO A 312 -1.69 7.84 -25.27
N SER A 313 -2.60 7.11 -24.62
CA SER A 313 -3.83 7.67 -24.03
C SER A 313 -3.91 7.53 -22.51
N ARG A 314 -3.21 6.56 -21.90
CA ARG A 314 -3.20 6.37 -20.44
C ARG A 314 -1.85 5.89 -19.93
N MET A 315 -1.43 6.39 -18.78
CA MET A 315 -0.17 6.06 -18.11
C MET A 315 -0.40 5.83 -16.61
N LEU A 316 0.23 4.82 -16.02
CA LEU A 316 0.34 4.69 -14.57
C LEU A 316 1.69 5.22 -14.10
N ALA A 317 1.73 5.82 -12.91
CA ALA A 317 2.95 6.26 -12.25
C ALA A 317 2.92 5.92 -10.75
N THR A 318 4.05 5.54 -10.18
CA THR A 318 4.21 5.37 -8.73
C THR A 318 5.25 6.36 -8.18
N LEU A 319 4.83 7.17 -7.22
CA LEU A 319 5.69 8.07 -6.46
C LEU A 319 6.14 7.40 -5.16
N THR A 320 7.41 7.58 -4.82
CA THR A 320 8.01 7.17 -3.53
C THR A 320 8.73 8.38 -2.94
N ASN A 321 8.53 8.69 -1.66
CA ASN A 321 9.35 9.69 -0.97
C ASN A 321 10.77 9.13 -0.75
N ILE A 322 11.80 9.85 -1.21
CA ILE A 322 13.20 9.44 -1.10
C ILE A 322 14.05 10.40 -0.25
N ASN A 323 13.44 11.34 0.49
CA ASN A 323 14.14 12.21 1.45
C ASN A 323 15.07 11.42 2.39
N PRO A 324 14.64 10.32 3.05
CA PRO A 324 15.53 9.57 3.94
C PRO A 324 16.79 9.02 3.23
N ARG A 325 16.71 8.73 1.93
CA ARG A 325 17.85 8.30 1.12
C ARG A 325 18.79 9.48 0.81
N LYS A 326 18.22 10.64 0.46
CA LYS A 326 18.98 11.88 0.18
C LYS A 326 19.62 12.49 1.42
N GLU A 327 18.94 12.43 2.56
CA GLU A 327 19.45 12.84 3.87
C GLU A 327 20.59 11.91 4.32
N PHE A 328 20.50 10.59 4.05
CA PHE A 328 21.60 9.66 4.28
C PHE A 328 22.78 9.89 3.33
N GLU A 329 22.53 10.12 2.03
CA GLU A 329 23.55 10.50 1.03
C GLU A 329 24.32 11.78 1.48
N GLN A 330 23.61 12.83 1.92
CA GLN A 330 24.20 14.08 2.42
C GLN A 330 24.87 13.94 3.79
N GLY A 331 24.32 13.11 4.69
CA GLY A 331 24.91 12.79 5.99
C GLY A 331 26.27 12.12 5.83
N LEU A 332 26.42 11.24 4.83
CA LEU A 332 27.69 10.59 4.50
C LEU A 332 28.77 11.59 4.06
N GLU A 333 28.43 12.54 3.18
CA GLU A 333 29.36 13.61 2.78
C GLU A 333 29.72 14.53 3.96
N THR A 334 28.74 14.86 4.81
CA THR A 334 28.92 15.79 5.93
C THR A 334 29.83 15.17 6.99
N ALA A 335 29.60 13.90 7.36
CA ALA A 335 30.47 13.15 8.27
C ALA A 335 31.90 13.00 7.72
N HIS A 336 32.07 12.84 6.40
CA HIS A 336 33.39 12.79 5.77
C HIS A 336 34.16 14.13 5.88
N ARG A 337 33.46 15.26 5.68
CA ARG A 337 34.04 16.61 5.87
C ARG A 337 34.34 16.89 7.35
N GLU A 338 33.46 16.51 8.26
CA GLU A 338 33.60 16.77 9.69
C GLU A 338 34.72 15.92 10.33
N THR A 339 34.86 14.65 9.93
CA THR A 339 36.02 13.81 10.29
C THR A 339 37.34 14.45 9.87
N THR A 340 37.36 15.08 8.69
CA THR A 340 38.54 15.80 8.16
C THR A 340 38.85 17.09 8.95
N ARG A 341 37.82 17.77 9.46
CA ARG A 341 37.94 18.99 10.29
C ARG A 341 38.39 18.70 11.72
N LEU A 342 37.82 17.68 12.37
CA LEU A 342 38.14 17.32 13.76
C LEU A 342 39.61 16.88 13.94
N LEU A 343 40.22 16.32 12.89
CA LEU A 343 41.64 16.01 12.82
C LEU A 343 42.57 17.25 12.90
N HIS A 344 42.05 18.46 12.70
CA HIS A 344 42.81 19.71 12.76
C HIS A 344 42.64 20.44 14.10
N GLU A 345 41.42 20.45 14.65
CA GLU A 345 41.05 21.26 15.83
C GLU A 345 41.56 20.67 17.17
N SER A 346 41.90 19.38 17.22
CA SER A 346 42.38 18.68 18.43
C SER A 346 43.69 19.20 19.04
N THR A 347 44.39 20.15 18.39
CA THR A 347 45.78 20.51 18.72
C THR A 347 45.96 21.79 19.56
N GLN A 348 44.93 22.62 19.76
CA GLN A 348 45.09 23.94 20.42
C GLN A 348 44.36 24.14 21.76
N ALA A 349 43.33 23.35 22.09
CA ALA A 349 42.42 23.66 23.20
C ALA A 349 42.89 23.26 24.63
N ARG A 350 44.20 23.22 24.93
CA ARG A 350 44.74 22.65 26.20
C ARG A 350 45.45 23.64 27.15
N LEU A 351 45.25 24.96 27.02
CA LEU A 351 45.93 25.98 27.85
C LEU A 351 45.08 27.24 28.16
N ALA A 352 44.14 27.16 29.11
CA ALA A 352 43.62 28.31 29.91
C ALA A 352 42.58 27.91 30.99
N LEU A 353 42.89 28.03 32.30
CA LEU A 353 41.89 28.18 33.40
C LEU A 353 42.54 28.53 34.78
N LEU A 354 41.71 29.05 35.72
CA LEU A 354 42.01 29.76 37.01
C LEU A 354 42.19 31.30 36.85
N GLY A 355 41.93 32.17 37.85
CA GLY A 355 41.50 31.99 39.26
C GLY A 355 40.85 33.28 39.87
N VAL A 356 40.60 33.35 41.19
CA VAL A 356 39.70 34.34 41.87
C VAL A 356 40.16 34.69 43.32
N LEU A 357 39.99 35.94 43.82
CA LEU A 357 39.55 36.34 45.22
C LEU A 357 39.72 37.86 45.61
N GLU A 358 39.30 38.20 46.86
CA GLU A 358 39.38 39.49 47.65
C GLU A 358 38.21 40.50 47.46
N ASP A 359 37.84 41.45 48.36
CA ASP A 359 38.31 42.03 49.66
C ASP A 359 37.04 42.58 50.41
N HIS A 360 36.70 42.46 51.71
CA HIS A 360 37.32 42.25 53.04
C HIS A 360 37.47 43.52 53.97
N GLN A 361 37.38 44.76 53.46
CA GLN A 361 37.66 46.05 54.16
C GLN A 361 36.62 46.59 55.20
N ALA A 362 35.99 45.77 56.05
CA ALA A 362 34.86 46.23 56.88
C ALA A 362 35.22 46.95 58.20
N ALA A 363 36.23 46.50 58.95
CA ALA A 363 36.25 46.66 60.42
C ALA A 363 36.91 47.94 60.99
N GLU A 364 37.83 48.62 60.28
CA GLU A 364 38.57 49.79 60.83
C GLU A 364 37.70 51.04 61.11
N ARG A 365 36.41 51.01 60.79
CA ARG A 365 35.57 52.20 60.65
C ARG A 365 35.16 52.82 61.98
N ALA A 366 34.96 52.00 63.02
CA ALA A 366 34.33 52.38 64.28
C ALA A 366 35.14 53.38 65.12
N LEU A 367 36.47 53.26 65.17
CA LEU A 367 37.28 54.11 66.06
C LEU A 367 37.31 55.59 65.63
N ARG A 368 36.95 55.90 64.36
CA ARG A 368 36.80 57.28 63.87
C ARG A 368 35.50 57.96 64.34
N GLU A 369 34.57 57.24 64.99
CA GLU A 369 33.20 57.71 65.20
C GLU A 369 33.04 58.68 66.39
N SER A 370 33.94 58.65 67.38
CA SER A 370 33.82 59.54 68.56
C SER A 370 34.37 60.96 68.33
N GLU A 371 35.43 61.13 67.52
CA GLU A 371 35.90 62.47 67.12
C GLU A 371 35.03 63.07 66.02
N ARG A 372 34.49 62.20 65.13
CA ARG A 372 33.34 62.57 64.29
C ARG A 372 32.24 63.16 65.15
N ALA A 373 31.71 62.44 66.14
CA ALA A 373 30.50 62.80 66.88
C ALA A 373 30.39 64.27 67.34
N LEU A 374 31.48 64.95 67.72
CA LEU A 374 31.43 66.38 68.11
C LEU A 374 31.34 67.33 66.90
N ASN A 375 32.12 67.11 65.84
CA ASN A 375 31.93 67.82 64.57
C ASN A 375 30.58 67.46 63.93
N GLU A 376 30.17 66.20 64.08
CA GLU A 376 28.92 65.66 63.56
C GLU A 376 27.72 66.24 64.30
N VAL A 377 27.80 66.58 65.59
CA VAL A 377 26.75 67.35 66.28
C VAL A 377 26.60 68.76 65.69
N SER A 378 27.69 69.47 65.39
CA SER A 378 27.60 70.78 64.70
C SER A 378 27.06 70.65 63.27
N ARG A 379 27.40 69.58 62.56
CA ARG A 379 26.95 69.27 61.20
C ARG A 379 25.52 68.75 61.12
N ILE A 380 25.06 67.98 62.10
CA ILE A 380 23.67 67.54 62.29
C ILE A 380 22.77 68.72 62.65
N ALA A 381 23.25 69.63 63.50
CA ALA A 381 22.56 70.89 63.78
C ALA A 381 22.63 71.89 62.60
N LEU A 382 23.49 71.62 61.60
CA LEU A 382 23.82 72.48 60.46
C LEU A 382 24.32 73.88 60.87
N VAL A 383 24.93 74.05 62.05
CA VAL A 383 25.37 75.35 62.58
C VAL A 383 26.89 75.51 62.48
N GLY A 384 27.32 76.42 61.61
CA GLY A 384 28.69 76.91 61.56
C GLY A 384 28.92 78.13 62.45
N GLY A 385 30.13 78.27 63.00
CA GLY A 385 30.57 79.44 63.76
C GLY A 385 31.51 80.33 62.95
N TRP A 386 31.51 81.63 63.25
CA TRP A 386 32.44 82.59 62.66
C TRP A 386 32.82 83.73 63.62
N GLU A 387 34.01 84.28 63.40
CA GLU A 387 34.55 85.45 64.10
C GLU A 387 35.13 86.43 63.07
N TYR A 388 35.03 87.73 63.36
CA TYR A 388 35.66 88.81 62.61
C TYR A 388 36.33 89.76 63.60
N ASP A 389 37.61 90.04 63.42
CA ASP A 389 38.36 90.99 64.23
C ASP A 389 38.40 92.36 63.54
N CYS A 390 37.82 93.38 64.16
CA CYS A 390 37.58 94.68 63.54
C CYS A 390 38.80 95.60 63.56
N ASP A 391 39.84 95.28 64.34
CA ASP A 391 41.09 96.07 64.39
C ASP A 391 42.14 95.52 63.40
N SER A 392 42.01 94.26 62.96
CA SER A 392 42.87 93.61 61.96
C SER A 392 42.18 93.27 60.62
N GLU A 393 40.85 93.43 60.54
CA GLU A 393 39.97 93.08 59.41
C GLU A 393 40.01 91.60 58.99
N ILE A 394 40.52 90.71 59.85
CA ILE A 394 40.61 89.27 59.60
C ILE A 394 39.31 88.56 60.03
N MET A 395 38.75 87.78 59.11
CA MET A 395 37.64 86.85 59.39
C MET A 395 38.15 85.41 59.56
N GLN A 396 37.47 84.62 60.39
CA GLN A 396 37.71 83.20 60.59
C GLN A 396 36.39 82.44 60.64
N TRP A 397 36.29 81.35 59.88
CA TRP A 397 35.10 80.49 59.77
C TRP A 397 35.44 79.07 60.23
N THR A 398 34.50 78.38 60.88
CA THR A 398 34.58 76.91 61.00
C THR A 398 34.26 76.25 59.67
N GLU A 399 34.72 75.01 59.46
CA GLU A 399 34.43 74.22 58.26
C GLU A 399 32.92 74.15 57.95
N GLN A 400 32.06 74.02 58.97
CA GLN A 400 30.60 74.07 58.77
C GLN A 400 30.08 75.42 58.25
N THR A 401 30.74 76.55 58.54
CA THR A 401 30.36 77.86 57.97
C THR A 401 30.77 77.94 56.50
N CYS A 402 31.95 77.40 56.16
CA CYS A 402 32.41 77.25 54.77
C CYS A 402 31.44 76.35 53.98
N GLU A 403 31.06 75.19 54.52
CA GLU A 403 30.04 74.32 53.94
C GLU A 403 28.70 75.03 53.79
N ASN A 404 28.19 75.71 54.83
CA ASN A 404 26.89 76.39 54.77
C ASN A 404 26.84 77.47 53.69
N PHE A 405 27.93 78.21 53.45
CA PHE A 405 28.01 79.17 52.35
C PHE A 405 28.45 78.57 51.00
N GLY A 406 28.85 77.30 50.94
CA GLY A 406 29.37 76.66 49.72
C GLY A 406 30.77 77.13 49.31
N VAL A 407 31.57 77.62 50.25
CA VAL A 407 32.93 78.15 50.04
C VAL A 407 33.97 77.08 50.40
N ALA A 408 35.04 76.95 49.63
CA ALA A 408 36.14 76.05 49.97
C ALA A 408 37.01 76.60 51.12
N ASN A 409 37.39 75.74 52.07
CA ASN A 409 38.16 76.10 53.30
C ASN A 409 39.51 76.82 53.05
N ASN A 410 40.03 76.83 51.83
CA ASN A 410 41.27 77.52 51.45
C ASN A 410 41.06 78.97 50.98
N ILE A 411 39.82 79.42 50.84
CA ILE A 411 39.49 80.82 50.51
C ILE A 411 39.40 81.61 51.81
N ALA A 412 40.17 82.69 51.92
CA ALA A 412 40.11 83.57 53.09
C ALA A 412 38.72 84.23 53.19
N PRO A 413 37.96 84.01 54.28
CA PRO A 413 36.59 84.51 54.38
C PRO A 413 36.55 86.04 54.56
N SER A 414 35.47 86.65 54.10
CA SER A 414 35.23 88.10 54.24
C SER A 414 33.75 88.43 54.08
N PHE A 415 33.33 89.61 54.54
CA PHE A 415 31.97 90.10 54.25
C PHE A 415 31.73 90.38 52.75
N SER A 416 32.76 90.77 51.99
CA SER A 416 32.63 90.93 50.53
C SER A 416 32.35 89.60 49.82
N LEU A 417 32.89 88.49 50.32
CA LEU A 417 32.56 87.15 49.85
C LEU A 417 31.11 86.78 50.17
N ILE A 418 30.65 86.97 51.42
CA ILE A 418 29.25 86.73 51.81
C ILE A 418 28.29 87.54 50.93
N PHE A 419 28.55 88.84 50.74
CA PHE A 419 27.72 89.68 49.89
C PHE A 419 27.68 89.21 48.44
N SER A 420 28.75 88.59 47.91
CA SER A 420 28.77 88.10 46.53
C SER A 420 27.84 86.90 46.29
N LEU A 421 27.61 86.08 47.32
CA LEU A 421 26.83 84.83 47.28
C LEU A 421 25.33 85.03 47.52
N LEU A 422 24.94 86.17 48.11
CA LEU A 422 23.55 86.54 48.40
C LEU A 422 22.86 87.21 47.21
N GLU A 423 21.56 86.93 47.03
CA GLU A 423 20.72 87.66 46.06
C GLU A 423 20.61 89.16 46.38
N THR A 424 20.28 89.96 45.37
CA THR A 424 20.40 91.44 45.42
C THR A 424 19.56 92.10 46.51
N ALA A 425 18.42 91.50 46.91
CA ALA A 425 17.61 91.99 48.02
C ALA A 425 18.27 91.69 49.39
N ASP A 426 18.52 90.41 49.67
CA ASP A 426 19.15 89.91 50.90
C ASP A 426 20.51 90.56 51.16
N ARG A 427 21.28 90.80 50.09
CA ARG A 427 22.57 91.50 50.08
C ARG A 427 22.49 92.94 50.63
N ASN A 428 21.41 93.66 50.37
CA ASN A 428 21.23 95.03 50.85
C ASN A 428 20.77 95.03 52.32
N THR A 429 19.80 94.17 52.66
CA THR A 429 19.31 93.98 54.04
C THR A 429 20.43 93.61 55.01
N LEU A 430 21.36 92.74 54.58
CA LEU A 430 22.52 92.36 55.41
C LEU A 430 23.52 93.52 55.56
N LYS A 431 23.71 94.39 54.55
CA LYS A 431 24.62 95.54 54.64
C LYS A 431 24.18 96.56 55.69
N GLU A 432 22.93 97.02 55.63
CA GLU A 432 22.38 97.98 56.61
C GLU A 432 22.44 97.40 58.02
N SER A 433 22.13 96.11 58.17
CA SER A 433 22.23 95.38 59.44
C SER A 433 23.68 95.29 59.96
N LEU A 434 24.67 95.12 59.06
CA LEU A 434 26.09 95.04 59.43
C LEU A 434 26.65 96.40 59.85
N GLU A 435 26.28 97.49 59.17
CA GLU A 435 26.68 98.85 59.55
C GLU A 435 26.10 99.22 60.93
N GLY A 436 24.85 98.86 61.21
CA GLY A 436 24.26 98.98 62.55
C GLY A 436 24.94 98.11 63.61
N CYS A 437 25.44 96.93 63.24
CA CYS A 437 26.18 96.05 64.14
C CYS A 437 27.58 96.59 64.48
N LEU A 438 28.31 97.13 63.50
CA LEU A 438 29.65 97.67 63.68
C LEU A 438 29.66 99.01 64.43
N ASN A 439 28.76 99.94 64.06
CA ASN A 439 28.71 101.28 64.66
C ASN A 439 27.99 101.28 66.03
N GLU A 440 26.84 100.62 66.13
CA GLU A 440 25.98 100.69 67.33
C GLU A 440 26.01 99.41 68.17
N GLY A 441 26.63 98.32 67.71
CA GLY A 441 26.67 97.04 68.42
C GLY A 441 25.34 96.28 68.43
N LYS A 442 24.38 96.65 67.57
CA LYS A 442 23.10 95.96 67.43
C LYS A 442 23.32 94.51 66.95
N PRO A 443 22.63 93.50 67.53
CA PRO A 443 22.72 92.13 67.03
C PRO A 443 22.03 91.97 65.67
N ILE A 444 22.49 91.02 64.86
CA ILE A 444 21.87 90.62 63.59
C ILE A 444 21.26 89.22 63.77
N ASP A 445 20.07 89.00 63.21
CA ASP A 445 19.42 87.70 63.08
C ASP A 445 18.49 87.77 61.84
N LEU A 446 18.89 87.13 60.75
CA LEU A 446 18.20 87.19 59.44
C LEU A 446 18.12 85.80 58.81
N GLU A 447 16.99 85.43 58.21
CA GLU A 447 16.91 84.31 57.27
C GLU A 447 17.15 84.84 55.85
N LEU A 448 18.12 84.26 55.14
CA LEU A 448 18.66 84.71 53.85
C LEU A 448 18.74 83.54 52.88
N SER A 449 18.64 83.82 51.59
CA SER A 449 18.76 82.86 50.50
C SER A 449 20.12 82.97 49.79
N ILE A 450 20.77 81.83 49.55
CA ILE A 450 21.93 81.74 48.65
C ILE A 450 21.67 80.72 47.55
N LEU A 451 22.27 80.95 46.38
CA LEU A 451 22.27 79.98 45.28
C LEU A 451 23.58 79.22 45.27
N ARG A 452 23.57 77.96 45.73
CA ARG A 452 24.74 77.07 45.77
C ARG A 452 24.51 75.89 44.84
N ASP A 453 25.46 75.59 43.95
CA ASP A 453 25.43 74.42 43.08
C ASP A 453 24.11 74.26 42.29
N ARG A 454 23.49 75.40 41.95
CA ARG A 454 22.17 75.58 41.30
C ARG A 454 20.93 75.20 42.14
N GLN A 455 21.07 75.03 43.44
CA GLN A 455 19.96 74.90 44.39
C GLN A 455 19.87 76.12 45.31
N VAL A 456 18.66 76.46 45.75
CA VAL A 456 18.41 77.54 46.73
C VAL A 456 18.55 76.96 48.13
N ILE A 457 19.54 77.43 48.89
CA ILE A 457 19.75 77.07 50.29
C ILE A 457 19.32 78.23 51.17
N TRP A 458 18.55 77.93 52.22
CA TRP A 458 18.07 78.90 53.19
C TRP A 458 18.96 78.91 54.42
N LEU A 459 19.63 80.03 54.68
CA LEU A 459 20.58 80.21 55.77
C LEU A 459 20.06 81.23 56.78
N ARG A 460 20.07 80.90 58.07
CA ARG A 460 19.87 81.85 59.15
C ARG A 460 21.21 82.39 59.63
N PHE A 461 21.44 83.69 59.43
CA PHE A 461 22.68 84.40 59.76
C PHE A 461 22.53 85.23 61.03
N VAL A 462 23.36 84.95 62.05
CA VAL A 462 23.29 85.59 63.37
C VAL A 462 24.64 86.21 63.73
N ALA A 463 24.66 87.45 64.22
CA ALA A 463 25.87 88.17 64.62
C ALA A 463 25.71 88.95 65.94
N LYS A 464 26.77 89.02 66.76
CA LYS A 464 26.86 89.88 67.94
C LYS A 464 28.21 90.56 68.05
N ALA A 465 28.21 91.83 68.46
CA ALA A 465 29.42 92.62 68.65
C ALA A 465 30.03 92.44 70.05
N ALA A 466 31.34 92.21 70.10
CA ALA A 466 32.16 92.26 71.31
C ALA A 466 32.89 93.61 71.39
N ARG A 467 32.83 94.26 72.55
CA ARG A 467 33.43 95.59 72.80
C ARG A 467 34.65 95.48 73.72
N ASN A 468 35.63 96.35 73.49
CA ASN A 468 36.78 96.49 74.39
C ASN A 468 36.43 97.34 75.63
N LYS A 469 37.38 97.50 76.56
CA LYS A 469 37.17 98.26 77.81
C LYS A 469 36.85 99.75 77.60
N LEU A 470 37.22 100.33 76.45
CA LEU A 470 36.86 101.69 76.03
C LEU A 470 35.50 101.74 75.27
N HIS A 471 34.70 100.67 75.37
CA HIS A 471 33.36 100.53 74.79
C HIS A 471 33.28 100.57 73.25
N ARG A 472 34.41 100.63 72.53
CA ARG A 472 34.46 100.47 71.07
C ARG A 472 34.27 98.99 70.70
N VAL A 473 33.52 98.71 69.63
CA VAL A 473 33.43 97.35 69.06
C VAL A 473 34.79 96.97 68.48
N THR A 474 35.32 95.81 68.85
CA THR A 474 36.60 95.30 68.34
C THR A 474 36.48 93.94 67.67
N ARG A 475 35.40 93.18 67.89
CA ARG A 475 35.11 91.96 67.14
C ARG A 475 33.62 91.76 66.91
N LEU A 476 33.27 91.02 65.86
CA LEU A 476 31.98 90.37 65.71
C LEU A 476 32.16 88.86 65.88
N ARG A 477 31.21 88.19 66.53
CA ARG A 477 31.12 86.73 66.60
C ARG A 477 29.71 86.30 66.25
N GLY A 478 29.55 85.20 65.53
CA GLY A 478 28.26 84.79 65.02
C GLY A 478 28.19 83.32 64.63
N THR A 479 27.01 82.95 64.14
CA THR A 479 26.71 81.61 63.64
C THR A 479 25.89 81.70 62.37
N VAL A 480 26.01 80.69 61.51
CA VAL A 480 25.17 80.52 60.31
C VAL A 480 24.59 79.12 60.33
N GLN A 481 23.27 79.00 60.19
CA GLN A 481 22.56 77.72 60.20
C GLN A 481 21.82 77.48 58.89
N ASP A 482 22.01 76.32 58.25
CA ASP A 482 21.11 75.89 57.17
C ASP A 482 19.77 75.41 57.76
N ILE A 483 18.67 76.00 57.29
CA ILE A 483 17.30 75.73 57.73
C ILE A 483 16.44 75.09 56.62
N THR A 484 17.03 74.70 55.49
CA THR A 484 16.33 74.15 54.31
C THR A 484 15.51 72.91 54.65
N GLN A 485 16.00 72.02 55.51
CA GLN A 485 15.25 70.86 56.03
C GLN A 485 13.94 71.25 56.74
N ARG A 486 13.87 72.41 57.40
CA ARG A 486 12.65 72.89 58.08
C ARG A 486 11.57 73.35 57.09
N LYS A 487 11.96 73.80 55.89
CA LYS A 487 11.02 74.06 54.77
C LYS A 487 10.53 72.74 54.17
N LEU A 488 11.46 71.82 53.87
CA LEU A 488 11.16 70.47 53.34
C LEU A 488 10.24 69.65 54.27
N ALA A 489 10.30 69.88 55.59
CA ALA A 489 9.42 69.21 56.56
C ALA A 489 7.93 69.52 56.36
N ILE A 490 7.57 70.66 55.78
CA ILE A 490 6.17 71.02 55.46
C ILE A 490 5.69 70.24 54.24
N GLU A 491 6.52 70.08 53.21
CA GLU A 491 6.23 69.20 52.06
C GLU A 491 6.12 67.73 52.50
N LYS A 492 6.88 67.32 53.54
CA LYS A 492 6.84 65.96 54.09
C LYS A 492 5.47 65.58 54.67
N GLN A 493 4.65 66.55 55.10
CA GLN A 493 3.27 66.28 55.49
C GLN A 493 2.39 65.91 54.28
N GLN A 494 2.61 66.56 53.13
CA GLN A 494 1.99 66.20 51.84
C GLN A 494 2.42 64.78 51.39
N GLN A 495 3.68 64.40 51.67
CA GLN A 495 4.19 63.06 51.36
C GLN A 495 3.50 61.95 52.16
N SER A 496 3.09 62.17 53.42
CA SER A 496 2.39 61.14 54.20
C SER A 496 1.01 60.78 53.64
N TYR A 497 0.26 61.76 53.11
CA TYR A 497 -1.01 61.50 52.43
C TYR A 497 -0.79 60.65 51.16
N ASN A 498 0.21 61.04 50.36
CA ASN A 498 0.62 60.28 49.18
C ASN A 498 1.19 58.89 49.52
N LEU A 499 1.75 58.68 50.71
CA LEU A 499 2.25 57.39 51.18
C LEU A 499 1.10 56.42 51.50
N LEU A 500 0.03 56.88 52.16
CA LEU A 500 -1.15 56.04 52.41
C LEU A 500 -1.80 55.57 51.10
N MET A 501 -1.92 56.47 50.11
CA MET A 501 -2.44 56.10 48.78
C MET A 501 -1.50 55.14 48.03
N LYS A 502 -0.18 55.30 48.17
CA LYS A 502 0.80 54.35 47.61
C LYS A 502 0.76 52.98 48.29
N LEU A 503 0.52 52.92 49.60
CA LEU A 503 0.38 51.66 50.33
C LEU A 503 -0.90 50.92 49.91
N ALA A 504 -2.03 51.62 49.78
CA ALA A 504 -3.27 51.04 49.25
C ALA A 504 -3.07 50.49 47.82
N ALA A 505 -2.31 51.20 46.97
CA ALA A 505 -1.97 50.75 45.62
C ALA A 505 -0.87 49.66 45.54
N GLN A 506 -0.31 49.23 46.67
CA GLN A 506 0.66 48.12 46.76
C GLN A 506 0.06 46.83 47.32
N VAL A 507 -1.20 46.85 47.76
CA VAL A 507 -1.92 45.63 48.15
C VAL A 507 -2.32 44.88 46.87
N PRO A 508 -2.09 43.55 46.76
CA PRO A 508 -2.37 42.77 45.55
C PRO A 508 -3.85 42.44 45.39
N GLY A 509 -4.69 43.47 45.26
CA GLY A 509 -6.13 43.37 45.08
C GLY A 509 -6.83 44.70 45.28
N MET A 510 -8.06 44.83 44.78
CA MET A 510 -8.91 46.00 44.98
C MET A 510 -9.42 46.02 46.42
N ILE A 511 -8.88 46.90 47.25
CA ILE A 511 -9.49 47.26 48.54
C ILE A 511 -10.77 48.06 48.26
N PHE A 512 -11.86 47.75 48.96
CA PHE A 512 -13.15 48.40 48.77
C PHE A 512 -13.98 48.52 50.06
N GLN A 513 -14.90 49.49 50.05
CA GLN A 513 -16.08 49.57 50.89
C GLN A 513 -17.30 49.31 50.02
N PHE A 514 -18.14 48.34 50.37
CA PHE A 514 -19.44 48.09 49.73
C PHE A 514 -20.55 48.33 50.74
N GLN A 515 -21.61 49.04 50.37
CA GLN A 515 -22.73 49.37 51.26
C GLN A 515 -24.03 48.80 50.69
N LEU A 516 -24.83 48.15 51.53
CA LEU A 516 -26.19 47.69 51.22
C LEU A 516 -27.19 48.45 52.10
N PHE A 517 -28.12 49.15 51.47
CA PHE A 517 -29.14 49.96 52.14
C PHE A 517 -30.40 49.14 52.48
N PRO A 518 -31.21 49.57 53.47
CA PRO A 518 -32.41 48.84 53.89
C PRO A 518 -33.52 48.69 52.83
N ASP A 519 -33.46 49.44 51.74
CA ASP A 519 -34.38 49.33 50.59
C ASP A 519 -33.92 48.30 49.54
N GLY A 520 -32.73 47.71 49.71
CA GLY A 520 -32.12 46.76 48.78
C GLY A 520 -31.23 47.39 47.71
N THR A 521 -31.06 48.71 47.69
CA THR A 521 -30.04 49.37 46.86
C THR A 521 -28.63 49.15 47.44
N SER A 522 -27.60 49.25 46.61
CA SER A 522 -26.21 49.04 47.04
C SER A 522 -25.24 49.93 46.29
N ALA A 523 -24.15 50.33 46.95
CA ALA A 523 -23.12 51.25 46.45
C ALA A 523 -21.71 50.75 46.80
N ILE A 524 -20.67 51.34 46.20
CA ILE A 524 -19.26 51.16 46.58
C ILE A 524 -18.70 52.55 46.99
N PRO A 525 -19.00 53.05 48.21
CA PRO A 525 -18.74 54.45 48.58
C PRO A 525 -17.25 54.84 48.55
N TRP A 526 -16.36 53.85 48.64
CA TRP A 526 -14.93 54.04 48.40
C TRP A 526 -14.30 52.76 47.85
N CYS A 527 -13.42 52.90 46.88
CA CYS A 527 -12.52 51.83 46.46
C CYS A 527 -11.13 52.36 46.10
N SER A 528 -10.14 51.49 46.21
CA SER A 528 -8.79 51.75 45.73
C SER A 528 -8.74 51.83 44.19
N PRO A 529 -7.80 52.58 43.60
CA PRO A 529 -7.66 52.71 42.14
C PRO A 529 -7.44 51.40 41.36
N ALA A 530 -7.23 50.27 42.06
CA ALA A 530 -7.13 48.95 41.44
C ALA A 530 -8.46 48.42 40.88
N ILE A 531 -9.60 49.10 41.09
CA ILE A 531 -10.90 48.73 40.51
C ILE A 531 -10.86 48.61 38.97
N SER A 532 -10.13 49.49 38.29
CA SER A 532 -9.99 49.46 36.83
C SER A 532 -9.25 48.22 36.34
N ASN A 533 -8.26 47.73 37.10
CA ASN A 533 -7.54 46.50 36.79
C ASN A 533 -8.32 45.23 37.20
N ILE A 534 -9.04 45.25 38.33
CA ILE A 534 -9.69 44.05 38.89
C ILE A 534 -11.08 43.79 38.28
N LEU A 535 -11.83 44.84 37.96
CA LEU A 535 -13.22 44.78 37.44
C LEU A 535 -13.44 45.49 36.09
N GLY A 536 -12.50 46.30 35.59
CA GLY A 536 -12.69 47.04 34.33
C GLY A 536 -13.72 48.18 34.42
N LEU A 537 -13.76 48.88 35.55
CA LEU A 537 -14.63 50.01 35.87
C LEU A 537 -13.85 51.13 36.56
N GLU A 538 -14.33 52.38 36.48
CA GLU A 538 -13.78 53.47 37.27
C GLU A 538 -14.52 53.63 38.62
N ALA A 539 -13.83 54.16 39.62
CA ALA A 539 -14.39 54.31 40.97
C ALA A 539 -15.66 55.19 41.02
N ALA A 540 -15.82 56.11 40.07
CA ALA A 540 -16.99 56.96 39.94
C ALA A 540 -18.22 56.22 39.39
N ASP A 541 -18.04 55.15 38.62
CA ASP A 541 -19.14 54.39 38.00
C ASP A 541 -19.95 53.57 39.03
N VAL A 542 -19.36 53.35 40.22
CA VAL A 542 -19.91 52.48 41.29
C VAL A 542 -20.11 53.18 42.63
N ALA A 543 -19.77 54.47 42.72
CA ALA A 543 -19.75 55.22 43.98
C ALA A 543 -21.12 55.32 44.66
N ASP A 544 -22.17 55.57 43.85
CA ASP A 544 -23.56 55.71 44.30
C ASP A 544 -24.44 54.49 43.97
N ASP A 545 -24.05 53.66 42.98
CA ASP A 545 -24.77 52.44 42.58
C ASP A 545 -23.80 51.33 42.13
N ALA A 546 -23.75 50.23 42.87
CA ALA A 546 -22.89 49.07 42.60
C ALA A 546 -23.37 48.17 41.45
N SER A 547 -24.50 48.47 40.81
CA SER A 547 -25.09 47.61 39.74
C SER A 547 -24.10 47.32 38.61
N ALA A 548 -23.32 48.31 38.18
CA ALA A 548 -22.30 48.14 37.15
C ALA A 548 -21.21 47.11 37.53
N ALA A 549 -20.90 46.96 38.83
CA ALA A 549 -19.96 45.94 39.31
C ALA A 549 -20.54 44.52 39.25
N PHE A 550 -21.87 44.36 39.36
CA PHE A 550 -22.53 43.06 39.16
C PHE A 550 -22.64 42.68 37.68
N ASP A 551 -22.80 43.66 36.78
CA ASP A 551 -22.84 43.42 35.33
C ASP A 551 -21.47 42.98 34.75
N ARG A 552 -20.39 43.16 35.52
CA ARG A 552 -19.04 42.64 35.25
C ARG A 552 -18.80 41.21 35.72
N ILE A 553 -19.78 40.55 36.33
CA ILE A 553 -19.63 39.20 36.89
C ILE A 553 -20.33 38.19 35.98
N ASP A 554 -19.72 37.01 35.85
CA ASP A 554 -20.27 35.91 35.04
C ASP A 554 -21.72 35.57 35.46
N PRO A 555 -22.69 35.50 34.53
CA PRO A 555 -24.11 35.33 34.85
C PRO A 555 -24.45 34.15 35.77
N ASP A 556 -23.68 33.05 35.69
CA ASP A 556 -23.88 31.89 36.56
C ASP A 556 -23.50 32.19 38.02
N ASP A 557 -22.50 33.06 38.22
CA ASP A 557 -21.96 33.42 39.54
C ASP A 557 -22.74 34.56 40.22
N VAL A 558 -23.37 35.47 39.46
CA VAL A 558 -24.13 36.62 40.02
C VAL A 558 -25.19 36.20 41.04
N THR A 559 -25.95 35.14 40.74
CA THR A 559 -27.04 34.66 41.62
C THR A 559 -26.49 34.08 42.93
N ARG A 560 -25.36 33.36 42.85
CA ARG A 560 -24.65 32.81 44.00
C ARG A 560 -24.08 33.93 44.87
N LEU A 561 -23.40 34.90 44.26
CA LEU A 561 -22.80 36.04 44.96
C LEU A 561 -23.84 36.90 45.69
N ARG A 562 -24.93 37.30 45.02
CA ARG A 562 -26.02 38.08 45.65
C ARG A 562 -26.65 37.35 46.85
N THR A 563 -26.76 36.01 46.76
CA THR A 563 -27.26 35.18 47.86
C THR A 563 -26.28 35.19 49.05
N GLN A 564 -24.97 35.07 48.81
CA GLN A 564 -23.95 35.13 49.88
C GLN A 564 -23.84 36.52 50.52
N ILE A 565 -23.93 37.60 49.74
CA ILE A 565 -23.97 38.98 50.26
C ILE A 565 -25.16 39.16 51.19
N ARG A 566 -26.36 38.69 50.81
CA ARG A 566 -27.55 38.78 51.68
C ARG A 566 -27.37 37.98 52.98
N ILE A 567 -26.85 36.75 52.94
CA ILE A 567 -26.62 35.95 54.15
C ILE A 567 -25.61 36.65 55.07
N SER A 568 -24.50 37.18 54.50
CA SER A 568 -23.53 38.01 55.23
C SER A 568 -24.16 39.27 55.83
N ALA A 569 -25.15 39.88 55.16
CA ALA A 569 -25.91 41.02 55.66
C ALA A 569 -26.88 40.64 56.78
N GLU A 570 -27.54 39.49 56.71
CA GLU A 570 -28.52 39.03 57.70
C GLU A 570 -27.81 38.55 58.98
N GLU A 571 -26.76 37.74 58.85
CA GLU A 571 -26.04 37.10 59.96
C GLU A 571 -24.84 37.89 60.50
N LEU A 572 -24.38 38.94 59.79
CA LEU A 572 -23.13 39.67 60.07
C LEU A 572 -21.87 38.78 60.08
N CYS A 573 -21.87 37.72 59.27
CA CYS A 573 -20.72 36.83 59.07
C CYS A 573 -19.83 37.32 57.89
N PRO A 574 -18.50 37.07 57.88
CA PRO A 574 -17.63 37.48 56.79
C PRO A 574 -18.03 36.89 55.43
N LEU A 575 -17.90 37.69 54.38
CA LEU A 575 -18.10 37.30 53.00
C LEU A 575 -16.78 36.78 52.43
N HIS A 576 -16.72 35.48 52.13
CA HIS A 576 -15.60 34.83 51.44
C HIS A 576 -16.15 34.10 50.20
N THR A 577 -15.75 34.49 48.99
CA THR A 577 -16.29 33.88 47.76
C THR A 577 -15.43 34.10 46.52
N GLU A 578 -15.26 33.03 45.74
CA GLU A 578 -14.63 33.05 44.40
C GLU A 578 -15.70 33.23 43.31
N PHE A 579 -15.45 34.05 42.30
CA PHE A 579 -16.34 34.27 41.15
C PHE A 579 -15.56 34.68 39.90
N ARG A 580 -16.17 34.53 38.72
CA ARG A 580 -15.58 34.96 37.45
C ARG A 580 -15.97 36.39 37.09
N VAL A 581 -15.02 37.14 36.54
CA VAL A 581 -15.19 38.52 36.04
C VAL A 581 -15.04 38.56 34.52
N LEU A 582 -15.97 39.27 33.87
CA LEU A 582 -16.02 39.53 32.44
C LEU A 582 -15.33 40.86 32.12
N LEU A 583 -14.04 40.78 31.84
CA LEU A 583 -13.24 41.92 31.42
C LEU A 583 -13.64 42.40 30.00
N PRO A 584 -13.23 43.61 29.59
CA PRO A 584 -13.21 43.97 28.17
C PRO A 584 -12.56 42.86 27.31
N GLU A 585 -13.00 42.74 26.06
CA GLU A 585 -12.55 41.69 25.11
C GLU A 585 -13.02 40.24 25.43
N GLN A 586 -14.02 40.06 26.29
CA GLN A 586 -14.62 38.75 26.67
C GLN A 586 -13.68 37.79 27.42
N ILE A 587 -12.55 38.29 27.95
CA ILE A 587 -11.65 37.50 28.78
C ILE A 587 -12.32 37.27 30.15
N THR A 588 -12.39 35.99 30.57
CA THR A 588 -13.06 35.56 31.81
C THR A 588 -12.02 35.12 32.84
N GLU A 589 -11.81 35.94 33.87
CA GLU A 589 -10.79 35.70 34.90
C GLU A 589 -11.39 35.39 36.27
N TRP A 590 -10.64 34.71 37.15
CA TRP A 590 -11.13 34.31 38.47
C TRP A 590 -10.69 35.29 39.56
N ARG A 591 -11.64 35.82 40.33
CA ARG A 591 -11.38 36.68 41.49
C ARG A 591 -11.84 36.01 42.79
N LEU A 592 -11.21 36.38 43.90
CA LEU A 592 -11.59 36.04 45.27
C LEU A 592 -11.91 37.32 46.04
N CYS A 593 -13.12 37.43 46.58
CA CYS A 593 -13.51 38.49 47.51
C CYS A 593 -13.49 37.99 48.95
N ASP A 594 -12.80 38.75 49.81
CA ASP A 594 -12.75 38.59 51.26
C ASP A 594 -13.17 39.93 51.91
N ALA A 595 -14.30 39.95 52.63
CA ALA A 595 -14.85 41.18 53.23
C ALA A 595 -15.58 40.95 54.56
N ILE A 596 -15.50 41.93 55.46
CA ILE A 596 -16.09 41.86 56.82
C ILE A 596 -17.20 42.90 56.94
N PRO A 597 -18.44 42.51 57.30
CA PRO A 597 -19.56 43.43 57.48
C PRO A 597 -19.52 44.20 58.81
N GLU A 598 -19.98 45.44 58.77
CA GLU A 598 -20.31 46.30 59.90
C GLU A 598 -21.74 46.84 59.71
N ARG A 599 -22.54 46.94 60.79
CA ARG A 599 -23.88 47.55 60.71
C ARG A 599 -23.80 49.02 61.11
N LEU A 600 -24.23 49.91 60.22
CA LEU A 600 -24.25 51.35 60.46
C LEU A 600 -25.51 51.79 61.21
N SER A 601 -25.47 53.00 61.79
CA SER A 601 -26.53 53.54 62.65
C SER A 601 -27.84 53.89 61.92
N ASP A 602 -27.83 53.91 60.59
CA ASP A 602 -29.00 54.07 59.72
C ASP A 602 -29.68 52.73 59.37
N GLY A 603 -29.11 51.60 59.81
CA GLY A 603 -29.58 50.25 59.50
C GLY A 603 -28.98 49.65 58.22
N SER A 604 -28.18 50.41 57.46
CA SER A 604 -27.40 49.88 56.34
C SER A 604 -26.24 48.99 56.82
N THR A 605 -25.66 48.24 55.89
CA THR A 605 -24.53 47.34 56.17
C THR A 605 -23.35 47.72 55.28
N LEU A 606 -22.18 47.90 55.87
CA LEU A 606 -20.95 48.33 55.20
C LEU A 606 -19.90 47.21 55.32
N TRP A 607 -19.45 46.67 54.20
CA TRP A 607 -18.38 45.68 54.16
C TRP A 607 -17.07 46.38 53.86
N HIS A 608 -16.05 46.09 54.66
CA HIS A 608 -14.66 46.43 54.37
C HIS A 608 -13.95 45.18 53.85
N GLY A 609 -13.37 45.24 52.65
CA GLY A 609 -12.82 44.04 52.02
C GLY A 609 -11.77 44.27 50.95
N ILE A 610 -11.31 43.17 50.38
CA ILE A 610 -10.37 43.08 49.26
C ILE A 610 -10.90 42.10 48.21
N ILE A 611 -10.75 42.44 46.93
CA ILE A 611 -10.93 41.52 45.80
C ILE A 611 -9.57 41.26 45.16
N THR A 612 -9.11 40.02 45.25
CA THR A 612 -7.80 39.55 44.74
C THR A 612 -7.97 38.76 43.45
N ASP A 613 -6.92 38.71 42.64
CA ASP A 613 -6.86 37.82 41.48
C ASP A 613 -6.34 36.43 41.88
N ILE A 614 -6.96 35.38 41.36
CA ILE A 614 -6.59 33.97 41.57
C ILE A 614 -6.52 33.17 40.26
N HIS A 615 -6.59 33.82 39.09
CA HIS A 615 -6.67 33.14 37.79
C HIS A 615 -5.55 32.12 37.57
N SER A 616 -4.27 32.55 37.68
CA SER A 616 -3.14 31.64 37.52
C SER A 616 -2.98 30.60 38.64
N ARG A 617 -3.70 30.72 39.76
CA ARG A 617 -3.80 29.61 40.73
C ARG A 617 -4.67 28.48 40.16
N LYS A 618 -5.79 28.82 39.54
CA LYS A 618 -6.69 27.86 38.88
C LYS A 618 -6.02 27.19 37.67
N GLU A 619 -5.32 27.96 36.82
CA GLU A 619 -4.57 27.42 35.68
C GLU A 619 -3.57 26.34 36.12
N ASN A 620 -2.79 26.60 37.18
CA ASN A 620 -1.83 25.64 37.73
C ASN A 620 -2.52 24.40 38.35
N GLU A 621 -3.66 24.57 39.03
CA GLU A 621 -4.46 23.45 39.54
C GLU A 621 -5.03 22.56 38.41
N GLU A 622 -5.33 23.12 37.23
CA GLU A 622 -5.80 22.36 36.06
C GLU A 622 -4.65 21.73 35.27
N ALA A 623 -3.53 22.43 35.07
CA ALA A 623 -2.33 21.88 34.46
C ALA A 623 -1.81 20.63 35.20
N LEU A 624 -1.83 20.65 36.54
CA LEU A 624 -1.46 19.49 37.36
C LEU A 624 -2.44 18.30 37.20
N LYS A 625 -3.74 18.55 37.07
CA LYS A 625 -4.75 17.51 36.80
C LYS A 625 -4.56 16.90 35.41
N LEU A 626 -4.32 17.75 34.39
CA LEU A 626 -4.05 17.32 33.01
C LEU A 626 -2.78 16.47 32.92
N ALA A 627 -1.68 16.89 33.57
CA ALA A 627 -0.44 16.10 33.63
C ALA A 627 -0.66 14.72 34.27
N GLY A 628 -1.43 14.64 35.37
CA GLY A 628 -1.81 13.37 36.00
C GLY A 628 -2.65 12.46 35.08
N LEU A 629 -3.60 13.03 34.33
CA LEU A 629 -4.41 12.29 33.36
C LEU A 629 -3.58 11.77 32.17
N VAL A 630 -2.62 12.55 31.68
CA VAL A 630 -1.70 12.12 30.59
C VAL A 630 -0.82 10.96 31.06
N TYR A 631 -0.25 11.04 32.28
CA TYR A 631 0.56 9.95 32.83
C TYR A 631 -0.23 8.64 33.00
N GLN A 632 -1.46 8.73 33.51
CA GLN A 632 -2.31 7.55 33.75
C GLN A 632 -2.90 6.92 32.48
N ASN A 633 -3.22 7.72 31.46
CA ASN A 633 -3.89 7.27 30.23
C ASN A 633 -2.96 7.19 29.01
N SER A 634 -1.63 7.25 29.20
CA SER A 634 -0.65 7.02 28.13
C SER A 634 -0.75 5.60 27.57
N ASN A 635 -0.70 5.45 26.25
CA ASN A 635 -0.59 4.14 25.59
C ASN A 635 0.80 3.49 25.76
N GLU A 636 1.78 4.20 26.31
CA GLU A 636 3.11 3.67 26.66
C GLU A 636 3.18 3.29 28.14
N ALA A 637 3.89 2.20 28.42
CA ALA A 637 4.24 1.79 29.77
C ALA A 637 5.33 2.73 30.32
N MET A 638 5.06 3.42 31.42
CA MET A 638 6.00 4.36 32.05
C MET A 638 6.43 3.85 33.42
N MET A 639 7.71 4.06 33.74
CA MET A 639 8.38 3.61 34.96
C MET A 639 9.40 4.66 35.41
N VAL A 640 9.34 5.06 36.68
CA VAL A 640 10.26 6.04 37.29
C VAL A 640 11.11 5.34 38.34
N THR A 641 12.43 5.54 38.28
CA THR A 641 13.39 4.94 39.23
C THR A 641 14.22 5.98 39.98
N ASP A 642 14.82 5.56 41.10
CA ASP A 642 15.88 6.31 41.79
C ASP A 642 17.19 6.29 40.96
N PRO A 643 18.21 7.09 41.32
CA PRO A 643 19.48 7.12 40.59
C PRO A 643 20.25 5.79 40.57
N VAL A 644 19.92 4.84 41.46
CA VAL A 644 20.52 3.50 41.58
C VAL A 644 19.75 2.45 40.77
N GLY A 645 18.60 2.81 40.19
CA GLY A 645 17.75 1.93 39.41
C GLY A 645 16.72 1.14 40.23
N THR A 646 16.31 1.61 41.41
CA THR A 646 15.16 1.08 42.15
C THR A 646 13.87 1.73 41.65
N ILE A 647 12.84 0.95 41.31
CA ILE A 647 11.54 1.44 40.86
C ILE A 647 10.83 2.17 42.00
N ILE A 648 10.41 3.41 41.76
CA ILE A 648 9.66 4.27 42.68
C ILE A 648 8.17 4.26 42.33
N ASP A 649 7.85 4.36 41.03
CA ASP A 649 6.46 4.41 40.54
C ASP A 649 6.35 3.85 39.11
N VAL A 650 5.16 3.41 38.72
CA VAL A 650 4.82 2.98 37.35
C VAL A 650 3.38 3.36 36.99
N ASN A 651 3.10 3.65 35.72
CA ASN A 651 1.74 3.97 35.27
C ASN A 651 0.85 2.72 35.11
N GLN A 652 -0.44 2.93 34.84
CA GLN A 652 -1.41 1.85 34.66
C GLN A 652 -1.05 0.95 33.46
N THR A 653 -0.53 1.53 32.37
CA THR A 653 -0.16 0.80 31.16
C THR A 653 1.02 -0.15 31.38
N PHE A 654 2.01 0.23 32.20
CA PHE A 654 3.05 -0.69 32.67
C PHE A 654 2.44 -1.90 33.38
N THR A 655 1.47 -1.68 34.27
CA THR A 655 0.79 -2.76 35.01
C THR A 655 0.07 -3.71 34.06
N THR A 656 -0.65 -3.17 33.07
CA THR A 656 -1.39 -3.95 32.06
C THR A 656 -0.45 -4.73 31.13
N MET A 657 0.62 -4.09 30.63
CA MET A 657 1.53 -4.66 29.63
C MET A 657 2.48 -5.72 30.20
N THR A 658 2.99 -5.51 31.43
CA THR A 658 3.94 -6.43 32.07
C THR A 658 3.25 -7.51 32.93
N GLY A 659 1.99 -7.29 33.32
CA GLY A 659 1.26 -8.11 34.28
C GLY A 659 1.69 -7.94 35.74
N TYR A 660 2.62 -7.02 36.05
CA TYR A 660 3.04 -6.69 37.40
C TYR A 660 2.33 -5.43 37.91
N SER A 661 1.49 -5.55 38.94
CA SER A 661 0.93 -4.37 39.61
C SER A 661 1.96 -3.57 40.40
N LEU A 662 1.75 -2.27 40.51
CA LEU A 662 2.56 -1.30 41.28
C LEU A 662 3.15 -1.86 42.59
N GLN A 663 2.31 -2.45 43.46
CA GLN A 663 2.72 -3.03 44.75
C GLN A 663 3.74 -4.18 44.66
N ASN A 664 3.88 -4.84 43.50
CA ASN A 664 4.87 -5.89 43.25
C ASN A 664 6.18 -5.37 42.66
N VAL A 665 6.25 -4.11 42.19
CA VAL A 665 7.42 -3.56 41.49
C VAL A 665 8.06 -2.37 42.18
N VAL A 666 7.31 -1.56 42.95
CA VAL A 666 7.92 -0.52 43.79
C VAL A 666 8.91 -1.15 44.76
N GLY A 667 10.14 -0.62 44.82
CA GLY A 667 11.24 -1.19 45.59
C GLY A 667 12.00 -2.33 44.89
N GLN A 668 11.60 -2.76 43.69
CA GLN A 668 12.34 -3.74 42.87
C GLN A 668 13.26 -3.04 41.86
N ASN A 669 14.16 -3.81 41.24
CA ASN A 669 14.97 -3.36 40.11
C ASN A 669 14.34 -3.84 38.77
N PRO A 670 14.38 -3.04 37.67
CA PRO A 670 13.80 -3.41 36.37
C PRO A 670 14.28 -4.74 35.77
N SER A 671 15.43 -5.27 36.21
CA SER A 671 15.91 -6.61 35.82
C SER A 671 14.94 -7.77 36.14
N ILE A 672 13.88 -7.54 36.94
CA ILE A 672 12.76 -8.48 37.08
C ILE A 672 12.13 -8.88 35.73
N LEU A 673 12.06 -7.94 34.77
CA LEU A 673 11.52 -8.15 33.42
C LEU A 673 12.48 -8.89 32.48
N ARG A 674 13.75 -9.12 32.86
CA ARG A 674 14.79 -9.62 31.95
C ARG A 674 14.46 -11.01 31.39
N SER A 675 14.33 -11.12 30.06
CA SER A 675 14.06 -12.39 29.35
C SER A 675 15.25 -13.37 29.35
N GLY A 676 16.48 -12.83 29.31
CA GLY A 676 17.71 -13.60 29.07
C GLY A 676 18.16 -13.68 27.62
N LYS A 677 17.37 -13.17 26.65
CA LYS A 677 17.74 -13.12 25.22
C LYS A 677 18.98 -12.25 24.94
N HIS A 678 19.21 -11.19 25.73
CA HIS A 678 20.36 -10.29 25.56
C HIS A 678 21.55 -10.68 26.47
N PRO A 679 22.79 -10.70 25.93
CA PRO A 679 23.99 -10.94 26.72
C PRO A 679 24.26 -9.79 27.69
N THR A 680 24.93 -10.05 28.82
CA THR A 680 25.21 -9.02 29.85
C THR A 680 26.04 -7.84 29.32
N SER A 681 26.84 -8.03 28.26
CA SER A 681 27.56 -6.96 27.56
C SER A 681 26.65 -5.96 26.83
N PHE A 682 25.40 -6.31 26.50
CA PHE A 682 24.41 -5.38 25.98
C PHE A 682 24.00 -4.36 27.05
N TYR A 683 23.55 -4.85 28.20
CA TYR A 683 23.14 -4.01 29.34
C TYR A 683 24.27 -3.13 29.87
N ALA A 684 25.52 -3.60 29.82
CA ALA A 684 26.69 -2.80 30.18
C ALA A 684 26.92 -1.59 29.22
N ARG A 685 26.56 -1.71 27.93
CA ARG A 685 26.60 -0.58 26.99
C ARG A 685 25.43 0.38 27.20
N MET A 686 24.24 -0.14 27.49
CA MET A 686 23.05 0.63 27.85
C MET A 686 23.32 1.54 29.05
N TRP A 687 23.81 0.99 30.16
CA TRP A 687 24.16 1.77 31.35
C TRP A 687 25.27 2.78 31.09
N LYS A 688 26.32 2.41 30.33
CA LYS A 688 27.37 3.36 29.95
C LYS A 688 26.85 4.52 29.06
N SER A 689 25.83 4.30 28.22
CA SER A 689 25.14 5.38 27.50
C SER A 689 24.48 6.34 28.49
N LEU A 690 23.63 5.81 29.38
CA LEU A 690 22.92 6.57 30.41
C LEU A 690 23.89 7.39 31.29
N GLU A 691 24.99 6.81 31.73
CA GLU A 691 26.04 7.46 32.52
C GLU A 691 26.79 8.58 31.78
N THR A 692 26.80 8.60 30.44
CA THR A 692 27.62 9.54 29.64
C THR A 692 26.81 10.56 28.82
N THR A 693 25.56 10.27 28.49
CA THR A 693 24.66 11.17 27.73
C THR A 693 23.38 11.53 28.49
N GLY A 694 23.04 10.80 29.57
CA GLY A 694 21.74 10.89 30.23
C GLY A 694 20.60 10.20 29.48
N HIS A 695 20.87 9.55 28.34
CA HIS A 695 19.85 9.00 27.45
C HIS A 695 20.24 7.62 26.88
N TRP A 696 19.25 6.77 26.68
CA TRP A 696 19.37 5.56 25.87
C TRP A 696 18.02 5.18 25.25
N GLU A 697 18.04 4.70 24.01
CA GLU A 697 16.90 4.09 23.33
C GLU A 697 17.29 2.81 22.58
N GLY A 698 16.34 1.91 22.38
CA GLY A 698 16.47 0.77 21.47
C GLY A 698 15.53 -0.40 21.74
N GLU A 699 15.65 -1.42 20.88
CA GLU A 699 14.92 -2.69 21.02
C GLU A 699 15.46 -3.55 22.18
N LEU A 700 14.55 -4.04 23.01
CA LEU A 700 14.87 -4.92 24.13
C LEU A 700 13.89 -6.10 24.19
N TRP A 701 14.38 -7.28 24.52
CA TRP A 701 13.55 -8.47 24.75
C TRP A 701 13.35 -8.69 26.24
N ASN A 702 12.12 -8.55 26.73
CA ASN A 702 11.74 -8.74 28.13
C ASN A 702 10.70 -9.88 28.26
N LYS A 703 10.26 -10.15 29.49
CA LYS A 703 9.22 -11.13 29.81
C LYS A 703 8.14 -10.52 30.69
N ARG A 704 6.89 -10.90 30.46
CA ARG A 704 5.77 -10.57 31.35
C ARG A 704 5.80 -11.45 32.61
N LYS A 705 4.98 -11.12 33.60
CA LYS A 705 4.78 -11.93 34.82
C LYS A 705 4.31 -13.37 34.54
N SER A 706 3.69 -13.61 33.38
CA SER A 706 3.30 -14.94 32.89
C SER A 706 4.48 -15.83 32.44
N GLY A 707 5.66 -15.25 32.22
CA GLY A 707 6.81 -15.93 31.59
C GLY A 707 6.85 -15.80 30.06
N GLU A 708 5.81 -15.24 29.45
CA GLU A 708 5.76 -14.87 28.02
C GLU A 708 6.87 -13.86 27.70
N ILE A 709 7.64 -14.11 26.63
CA ILE A 709 8.68 -13.21 26.14
C ILE A 709 8.09 -12.27 25.09
N PHE A 710 8.33 -10.97 25.25
CA PHE A 710 7.86 -9.92 24.35
C PHE A 710 9.02 -9.00 23.95
N ALA A 711 8.90 -8.34 22.79
CA ALA A 711 9.81 -7.30 22.35
C ALA A 711 9.25 -5.93 22.74
N GLU A 712 10.07 -5.10 23.36
CA GLU A 712 9.74 -3.70 23.68
C GLU A 712 10.67 -2.74 22.93
N TRP A 713 10.12 -1.61 22.48
CA TRP A 713 10.93 -0.43 22.20
C TRP A 713 11.02 0.38 23.48
N LEU A 714 12.22 0.54 24.03
CA LEU A 714 12.47 1.17 25.34
C LEU A 714 13.28 2.45 25.16
N SER A 715 12.83 3.54 25.75
CA SER A 715 13.55 4.81 25.87
C SER A 715 13.72 5.18 27.35
N ILE A 716 14.90 5.64 27.74
CA ILE A 716 15.26 5.96 29.13
C ILE A 716 15.95 7.33 29.14
N ASN A 717 15.48 8.22 30.02
CA ASN A 717 15.95 9.60 30.15
C ASN A 717 16.30 9.95 31.60
N ALA A 718 17.41 10.68 31.80
CA ALA A 718 17.79 11.26 33.07
C ALA A 718 16.98 12.53 33.38
N VAL A 719 16.50 12.64 34.61
CA VAL A 719 16.08 13.91 35.21
C VAL A 719 17.16 14.33 36.19
N TYR A 720 17.67 15.56 36.09
CA TYR A 720 18.79 16.05 36.88
C TYR A 720 18.37 16.95 38.05
N ASN A 721 19.20 16.96 39.09
CA ASN A 721 19.20 17.97 40.16
C ASN A 721 19.89 19.27 39.69
N PRO A 722 19.69 20.41 40.38
CA PRO A 722 20.38 21.67 40.09
C PRO A 722 21.92 21.64 40.21
N ASP A 723 22.49 20.60 40.83
CA ASP A 723 23.94 20.37 40.94
C ASP A 723 24.52 19.51 39.80
N GLY A 724 23.68 19.08 38.84
CA GLY A 724 24.06 18.20 37.73
C GLY A 724 24.08 16.70 38.06
N SER A 725 23.78 16.30 39.31
CA SER A 725 23.58 14.88 39.63
C SER A 725 22.25 14.35 39.08
N VAL A 726 22.15 13.05 38.79
CA VAL A 726 20.88 12.43 38.39
C VAL A 726 19.94 12.37 39.59
N HIS A 727 18.73 12.89 39.45
CA HIS A 727 17.65 12.82 40.43
C HIS A 727 16.76 11.58 40.22
N ARG A 728 16.43 11.25 38.96
CA ARG A 728 15.60 10.09 38.57
C ARG A 728 16.02 9.58 37.19
N TRP A 729 15.72 8.32 36.90
CA TRP A 729 15.53 7.88 35.51
C TRP A 729 14.04 7.73 35.22
N VAL A 730 13.61 8.16 34.04
CA VAL A 730 12.27 7.96 33.51
C VAL A 730 12.41 7.04 32.30
N ALA A 731 11.79 5.86 32.38
CA ALA A 731 11.72 4.88 31.31
C ALA A 731 10.31 4.83 30.73
N GLN A 732 10.21 4.81 29.41
CA GLN A 732 8.95 4.62 28.67
C GLN A 732 9.15 3.52 27.62
N PHE A 733 8.17 2.63 27.46
CA PHE A 733 8.24 1.55 26.48
C PHE A 733 6.89 1.16 25.88
N SER A 734 6.94 0.61 24.67
CA SER A 734 5.81 0.06 23.93
C SER A 734 6.10 -1.38 23.49
N ASP A 735 5.07 -2.23 23.46
CA ASP A 735 5.18 -3.60 22.98
C ASP A 735 5.19 -3.60 21.44
N ILE A 736 6.29 -4.10 20.86
CA ILE A 736 6.50 -4.18 19.41
C ILE A 736 6.47 -5.63 18.91
N THR A 737 6.00 -6.59 19.71
CA THR A 737 6.03 -8.03 19.38
C THR A 737 5.20 -8.36 18.14
N GLU A 738 3.98 -7.82 18.04
CA GLU A 738 3.14 -7.99 16.84
C GLU A 738 3.78 -7.32 15.61
N LYS A 739 4.35 -6.12 15.79
CA LYS A 739 5.08 -5.42 14.72
C LYS A 739 6.25 -6.26 14.21
N LYS A 740 7.03 -6.90 15.10
CA LYS A 740 8.15 -7.78 14.74
C LYS A 740 7.70 -9.08 14.07
N ALA A 741 6.59 -9.67 14.52
CA ALA A 741 6.01 -10.83 13.85
C ALA A 741 5.54 -10.50 12.43
N ASN A 742 4.91 -9.33 12.24
CA ASN A 742 4.47 -8.84 10.94
C ASN A 742 5.67 -8.43 10.04
N GLU A 743 6.71 -7.78 10.58
CA GLU A 743 7.96 -7.49 9.88
C GLU A 743 8.62 -8.78 9.36
N GLN A 744 8.67 -9.84 10.18
CA GLN A 744 9.19 -11.15 9.79
C GLN A 744 8.33 -11.83 8.71
N LEU A 745 7.02 -11.87 8.88
CA LEU A 745 6.09 -12.48 7.90
C LEU A 745 6.14 -11.75 6.55
N ILE A 746 6.24 -10.41 6.55
CA ILE A 746 6.42 -9.61 5.33
C ILE A 746 7.78 -9.92 4.68
N TRP A 747 8.85 -10.10 5.48
CA TRP A 747 10.16 -10.49 4.96
C TRP A 747 10.17 -11.89 4.36
N GLU A 748 9.49 -12.85 4.98
CA GLU A 748 9.33 -14.21 4.47
C GLU A 748 8.55 -14.20 3.14
N GLN A 749 7.37 -13.59 3.11
CA GLN A 749 6.55 -13.45 1.88
C GLN A 749 7.25 -12.66 0.76
N ALA A 750 8.12 -11.70 1.10
CA ALA A 750 8.87 -10.93 0.10
C ALA A 750 10.05 -11.69 -0.51
N ASN A 751 10.60 -12.71 0.16
CA ASN A 751 11.86 -13.36 -0.22
C ASN A 751 11.74 -14.88 -0.49
N PHE A 752 10.65 -15.53 -0.11
CA PHE A 752 10.42 -16.96 -0.31
C PHE A 752 9.15 -17.23 -1.14
N ASP A 753 9.04 -18.42 -1.71
CA ASP A 753 7.89 -18.93 -2.43
C ASP A 753 6.90 -19.55 -1.42
N PRO A 754 5.64 -19.09 -1.35
CA PRO A 754 4.71 -19.47 -0.29
C PRO A 754 4.16 -20.91 -0.42
N LEU A 755 4.51 -21.64 -1.49
CA LEU A 755 4.17 -23.06 -1.65
C LEU A 755 5.34 -23.96 -1.25
N THR A 756 6.54 -23.69 -1.77
CA THR A 756 7.70 -24.59 -1.65
C THR A 756 8.69 -24.21 -0.55
N GLU A 757 8.49 -23.07 0.14
CA GLU A 757 9.38 -22.49 1.15
C GLU A 757 10.81 -22.17 0.63
N LEU A 758 11.06 -22.34 -0.67
CA LEU A 758 12.32 -21.99 -1.33
C LEU A 758 12.46 -20.47 -1.51
N PRO A 759 13.68 -19.93 -1.57
CA PRO A 759 13.94 -18.58 -2.07
C PRO A 759 13.17 -18.28 -3.37
N ASN A 760 12.48 -17.16 -3.43
CA ASN A 760 11.79 -16.69 -4.64
C ASN A 760 12.76 -15.92 -5.56
N ARG A 761 12.27 -15.49 -6.73
CA ARG A 761 13.04 -14.70 -7.71
C ARG A 761 13.80 -13.50 -7.09
N ARG A 762 13.25 -12.78 -6.11
CA ARG A 762 13.92 -11.62 -5.48
C ARG A 762 15.15 -12.07 -4.70
N MET A 763 14.99 -13.05 -3.81
CA MET A 763 16.05 -13.56 -2.95
C MET A 763 17.13 -14.30 -3.74
N PHE A 764 16.73 -14.98 -4.82
CA PHE A 764 17.65 -15.60 -5.77
C PHE A 764 18.56 -14.58 -6.48
N TYR A 765 18.02 -13.46 -6.99
CA TYR A 765 18.82 -12.42 -7.64
C TYR A 765 19.83 -11.77 -6.68
N ASP A 766 19.45 -11.53 -5.42
CA ASP A 766 20.37 -11.03 -4.40
C ASP A 766 21.50 -12.04 -4.11
N ARG A 767 21.16 -13.31 -3.82
CA ARG A 767 22.14 -14.38 -3.59
C ARG A 767 23.09 -14.58 -4.79
N LEU A 768 22.57 -14.59 -6.02
CA LEU A 768 23.39 -14.69 -7.23
C LEU A 768 24.33 -13.47 -7.38
N GLY A 769 23.84 -12.27 -7.10
CA GLY A 769 24.65 -11.05 -7.05
C GLY A 769 25.71 -11.03 -5.94
N GLN A 770 25.52 -11.79 -4.85
CA GLN A 770 26.51 -11.98 -3.79
C GLN A 770 27.55 -13.05 -4.16
N GLU A 771 27.12 -14.19 -4.69
CA GLU A 771 28.02 -15.26 -5.12
C GLU A 771 28.90 -14.86 -6.31
N ILE A 772 28.41 -14.07 -7.27
CA ILE A 772 29.25 -13.49 -8.34
C ILE A 772 30.37 -12.61 -7.75
N LYS A 773 30.04 -11.76 -6.76
CA LYS A 773 31.04 -10.92 -6.05
C LYS A 773 31.99 -11.74 -5.19
N LYS A 774 31.66 -12.99 -4.85
CA LYS A 774 32.48 -13.91 -4.05
C LYS A 774 33.40 -14.71 -4.97
N ALA A 775 32.86 -15.35 -6.00
CA ALA A 775 33.59 -16.03 -7.08
C ALA A 775 34.66 -15.12 -7.70
N HIS A 776 34.32 -13.87 -8.04
CA HIS A 776 35.28 -12.89 -8.56
C HIS A 776 36.45 -12.61 -7.58
N ARG A 777 36.22 -12.66 -6.27
CA ARG A 777 37.25 -12.43 -5.24
C ARG A 777 38.07 -13.68 -4.90
N SER A 778 37.49 -14.87 -4.98
CA SER A 778 38.19 -16.15 -4.74
C SER A 778 38.87 -16.70 -5.99
N ALA A 779 38.52 -16.19 -7.18
CA ALA A 779 38.91 -16.74 -8.49
C ALA A 779 38.47 -18.20 -8.71
N LEU A 780 37.40 -18.62 -8.02
CA LEU A 780 36.72 -19.91 -8.25
C LEU A 780 35.54 -19.71 -9.22
N SER A 781 35.22 -20.76 -9.99
CA SER A 781 34.03 -20.78 -10.83
C SER A 781 32.76 -21.01 -9.99
N MET A 782 31.61 -20.69 -10.58
CA MET A 782 30.29 -21.07 -10.07
C MET A 782 29.37 -21.43 -11.24
N ALA A 783 28.36 -22.25 -11.00
CA ALA A 783 27.40 -22.66 -12.03
C ALA A 783 25.98 -22.25 -11.65
N VAL A 784 25.17 -21.92 -12.66
CA VAL A 784 23.72 -21.78 -12.50
C VAL A 784 23.03 -22.86 -13.32
N LEU A 785 22.14 -23.62 -12.69
CA LEU A 785 21.38 -24.71 -13.29
C LEU A 785 19.91 -24.29 -13.32
N PHE A 786 19.36 -24.07 -14.52
CA PHE A 786 17.93 -23.80 -14.73
C PHE A 786 17.21 -25.14 -14.94
N ILE A 787 16.17 -25.42 -14.15
CA ILE A 787 15.46 -26.70 -14.11
C ILE A 787 13.98 -26.46 -14.40
N ASP A 788 13.40 -27.28 -15.26
CA ASP A 788 11.99 -27.22 -15.62
C ASP A 788 11.40 -28.64 -15.60
N LEU A 789 10.20 -28.80 -15.03
CA LEU A 789 9.54 -30.08 -14.85
C LEU A 789 8.74 -30.51 -16.11
N ASP A 790 9.27 -31.50 -16.81
CA ASP A 790 8.71 -32.00 -18.06
C ASP A 790 7.27 -32.50 -17.87
N HIS A 791 6.36 -32.05 -18.73
CA HIS A 791 4.93 -32.42 -18.71
C HIS A 791 4.15 -32.02 -17.43
N PHE A 792 4.68 -31.17 -16.54
CA PHE A 792 3.98 -30.71 -15.34
C PHE A 792 2.59 -30.10 -15.63
N LYS A 793 2.43 -29.41 -16.76
CA LYS A 793 1.12 -28.93 -17.20
C LYS A 793 0.09 -30.05 -17.40
N GLU A 794 0.49 -31.22 -17.92
CA GLU A 794 -0.43 -32.34 -18.14
C GLU A 794 -0.90 -32.95 -16.81
N VAL A 795 -0.07 -32.90 -15.76
CA VAL A 795 -0.47 -33.24 -14.38
C VAL A 795 -1.55 -32.27 -13.88
N ASN A 796 -1.38 -30.96 -14.10
CA ASN A 796 -2.40 -29.96 -13.74
C ASN A 796 -3.71 -30.13 -14.52
N ASP A 797 -3.62 -30.31 -15.85
CA ASP A 797 -4.79 -30.45 -16.73
C ASP A 797 -5.55 -31.77 -16.49
N THR A 798 -4.90 -32.81 -15.94
CA THR A 798 -5.48 -34.14 -15.70
C THR A 798 -5.90 -34.38 -14.25
N LEU A 799 -5.07 -34.01 -13.26
CA LEU A 799 -5.28 -34.29 -11.83
C LEU A 799 -5.68 -33.04 -11.02
N GLY A 800 -5.60 -31.84 -11.61
CA GLY A 800 -5.97 -30.57 -10.98
C GLY A 800 -4.81 -29.89 -10.24
N HIS A 801 -4.95 -28.58 -10.01
CA HIS A 801 -3.89 -27.74 -9.46
C HIS A 801 -3.43 -28.16 -8.05
N GLU A 802 -4.32 -28.64 -7.17
CA GLU A 802 -3.93 -29.12 -5.83
C GLU A 802 -2.91 -30.28 -5.90
N LYS A 803 -2.99 -31.11 -6.95
CA LYS A 803 -2.05 -32.22 -7.21
C LYS A 803 -0.76 -31.73 -7.86
N GLY A 804 -0.84 -30.70 -8.70
CA GLY A 804 0.33 -29.97 -9.20
C GLY A 804 1.12 -29.33 -8.05
N ASP A 805 0.43 -28.69 -7.10
CA ASP A 805 1.04 -28.05 -5.94
C ASP A 805 1.71 -29.07 -5.01
N GLN A 806 1.08 -30.22 -4.75
CA GLN A 806 1.71 -31.36 -4.06
C GLN A 806 3.01 -31.80 -4.75
N LEU A 807 3.00 -31.98 -6.08
CA LEU A 807 4.16 -32.39 -6.87
C LEU A 807 5.30 -31.37 -6.77
N LEU A 808 4.99 -30.06 -6.84
CA LEU A 808 5.97 -28.99 -6.72
C LEU A 808 6.68 -28.96 -5.36
N VAL A 809 5.94 -29.22 -4.27
CA VAL A 809 6.53 -29.35 -2.92
C VAL A 809 7.44 -30.58 -2.82
N GLU A 810 7.03 -31.71 -3.40
CA GLU A 810 7.86 -32.91 -3.42
C GLU A 810 9.13 -32.72 -4.29
N ALA A 811 9.00 -32.08 -5.45
CA ALA A 811 10.12 -31.74 -6.34
C ALA A 811 11.11 -30.78 -5.65
N ALA A 812 10.63 -29.73 -4.98
CA ALA A 812 11.45 -28.83 -4.18
C ALA A 812 12.26 -29.58 -3.11
N SER A 813 11.61 -30.50 -2.38
CA SER A 813 12.25 -31.36 -1.39
C SER A 813 13.32 -32.28 -2.02
N ARG A 814 13.00 -32.95 -3.12
CA ARG A 814 13.93 -33.83 -3.86
C ARG A 814 15.16 -33.07 -4.37
N ILE A 815 14.99 -31.86 -4.89
CA ILE A 815 16.09 -30.98 -5.31
C ILE A 815 16.95 -30.57 -4.11
N GLY A 816 16.34 -30.16 -3.00
CA GLY A 816 17.04 -29.79 -1.76
C GLY A 816 17.91 -30.92 -1.18
N HIS A 817 17.49 -32.18 -1.33
CA HIS A 817 18.28 -33.35 -0.91
C HIS A 817 19.44 -33.72 -1.87
N CYS A 818 19.55 -33.09 -3.05
CA CYS A 818 20.62 -33.35 -4.03
C CYS A 818 21.80 -32.38 -3.95
N ILE A 819 21.66 -31.27 -3.20
CA ILE A 819 22.59 -30.13 -3.14
C ILE A 819 23.12 -29.91 -1.72
N ARG A 820 24.12 -29.03 -1.54
CA ARG A 820 24.72 -28.72 -0.23
C ARG A 820 24.04 -27.53 0.43
N GLU A 821 24.13 -27.40 1.75
CA GLU A 821 23.65 -26.21 2.49
C GLU A 821 24.33 -24.89 2.04
N THR A 822 25.50 -24.98 1.39
CA THR A 822 26.21 -23.84 0.79
C THR A 822 25.67 -23.43 -0.58
N ASP A 823 24.95 -24.32 -1.26
CA ASP A 823 24.33 -24.07 -2.55
C ASP A 823 22.96 -23.41 -2.35
N THR A 824 22.44 -22.74 -3.38
CA THR A 824 21.12 -22.09 -3.30
C THR A 824 20.18 -22.68 -4.32
N VAL A 825 19.12 -23.33 -3.86
CA VAL A 825 17.93 -23.63 -4.69
C VAL A 825 16.95 -22.46 -4.55
N ALA A 826 16.24 -22.15 -5.63
CA ALA A 826 15.17 -21.18 -5.68
C ALA A 826 14.06 -21.64 -6.63
N ARG A 827 12.87 -21.08 -6.50
CA ARG A 827 11.76 -21.25 -7.44
C ARG A 827 11.42 -19.89 -8.07
N LEU A 828 11.41 -19.83 -9.40
CA LEU A 828 11.17 -18.58 -10.13
C LEU A 828 9.69 -18.34 -10.44
N GLY A 829 8.93 -19.42 -10.58
CA GLY A 829 7.48 -19.43 -10.80
C GLY A 829 7.06 -20.73 -11.52
N GLY A 830 5.81 -21.16 -11.36
CA GLY A 830 5.31 -22.36 -12.05
C GLY A 830 6.15 -23.62 -11.76
N ASP A 831 6.59 -24.27 -12.83
CA ASP A 831 7.48 -25.43 -12.91
C ASP A 831 8.99 -25.08 -12.93
N GLU A 832 9.37 -23.79 -12.90
CA GLU A 832 10.75 -23.33 -12.99
C GLU A 832 11.46 -23.30 -11.61
N PHE A 833 12.45 -24.19 -11.46
CA PHE A 833 13.42 -24.18 -10.36
C PHE A 833 14.80 -23.74 -10.86
N ILE A 834 15.62 -23.16 -9.98
CA ILE A 834 16.97 -22.73 -10.35
C ILE A 834 17.95 -22.94 -9.20
N ILE A 835 19.17 -23.36 -9.51
CA ILE A 835 20.20 -23.69 -8.52
C ILE A 835 21.47 -22.89 -8.79
N ILE A 836 22.05 -22.30 -7.74
CA ILE A 836 23.40 -21.74 -7.71
C ILE A 836 24.31 -22.75 -7.04
N LEU A 837 25.27 -23.31 -7.78
CA LEU A 837 26.36 -24.12 -7.23
C LEU A 837 27.59 -23.23 -7.03
N SER A 838 28.03 -23.09 -5.78
CA SER A 838 29.12 -22.19 -5.40
C SER A 838 30.47 -22.89 -5.30
N GLU A 839 31.56 -22.12 -5.35
CA GLU A 839 32.94 -22.57 -5.05
C GLU A 839 33.36 -23.83 -5.83
N LEU A 840 33.17 -23.81 -7.16
CA LEU A 840 33.47 -24.96 -8.02
C LEU A 840 34.95 -25.00 -8.42
N GLU A 841 35.67 -25.99 -7.87
CA GLU A 841 37.06 -26.33 -8.23
C GLU A 841 37.13 -27.27 -9.45
N GLU A 842 36.15 -28.17 -9.62
CA GLU A 842 36.11 -29.16 -10.73
C GLU A 842 34.71 -29.28 -11.36
N ARG A 843 34.65 -29.39 -12.70
CA ARG A 843 33.40 -29.68 -13.45
C ARG A 843 32.77 -31.03 -13.07
N SER A 844 33.57 -31.99 -12.61
CA SER A 844 33.14 -33.30 -12.08
C SER A 844 32.07 -33.19 -10.98
N THR A 845 32.11 -32.10 -10.19
CA THR A 845 31.13 -31.83 -9.14
C THR A 845 29.75 -31.48 -9.70
N ILE A 846 29.70 -30.82 -10.85
CA ILE A 846 28.46 -30.40 -11.52
C ILE A 846 27.76 -31.63 -12.11
N GLU A 847 28.49 -32.45 -12.87
CA GLU A 847 27.95 -33.69 -13.47
C GLU A 847 27.33 -34.61 -12.42
N ARG A 848 28.01 -34.82 -11.30
CA ARG A 848 27.50 -35.61 -10.17
C ARG A 848 26.19 -35.06 -9.58
N VAL A 849 26.03 -33.73 -9.52
CA VAL A 849 24.79 -33.09 -9.06
C VAL A 849 23.69 -33.23 -10.11
N LEU A 850 23.99 -33.01 -11.40
CA LEU A 850 23.05 -33.17 -12.52
C LEU A 850 22.49 -34.59 -12.63
N THR A 851 23.34 -35.62 -12.57
CA THR A 851 22.91 -37.02 -12.57
C THR A 851 22.05 -37.34 -11.34
N GLY A 852 22.39 -36.81 -10.17
CA GLY A 852 21.59 -36.96 -8.94
C GLY A 852 20.19 -36.34 -9.07
N LEU A 853 20.13 -35.10 -9.56
CA LEU A 853 18.87 -34.37 -9.80
C LEU A 853 17.97 -35.09 -10.80
N LEU A 854 18.47 -35.45 -11.98
CA LEU A 854 17.68 -36.16 -13.00
C LEU A 854 17.16 -37.51 -12.49
N THR A 855 17.99 -38.25 -11.76
CA THR A 855 17.59 -39.54 -11.16
C THR A 855 16.45 -39.34 -10.15
N ARG A 856 16.57 -38.37 -9.23
CA ARG A 856 15.57 -38.12 -8.19
C ARG A 856 14.29 -37.46 -8.69
N LEU A 857 14.40 -36.57 -9.68
CA LEU A 857 13.24 -35.93 -10.30
C LEU A 857 12.44 -36.91 -11.16
N SER A 858 13.06 -37.98 -11.68
CA SER A 858 12.40 -39.07 -12.41
C SER A 858 11.77 -40.16 -11.53
N GLU A 859 11.95 -40.15 -10.20
CA GLU A 859 11.25 -41.10 -9.32
C GLU A 859 9.73 -40.82 -9.32
N PRO A 860 8.83 -41.82 -9.23
CA PRO A 860 7.38 -41.57 -9.28
C PRO A 860 6.91 -40.67 -8.12
N TYR A 861 5.98 -39.75 -8.38
CA TYR A 861 5.41 -38.85 -7.37
C TYR A 861 4.10 -39.42 -6.83
N GLN A 862 3.95 -39.47 -5.50
CA GLN A 862 2.84 -40.16 -4.83
C GLN A 862 1.81 -39.15 -4.32
N LEU A 863 0.85 -38.79 -5.19
CA LEU A 863 -0.09 -37.69 -4.99
C LEU A 863 -1.39 -38.21 -4.36
N ASP A 864 -1.31 -38.58 -3.08
CA ASP A 864 -2.30 -39.37 -2.33
C ASP A 864 -2.60 -40.73 -3.01
N SER A 865 -3.75 -40.86 -3.66
CA SER A 865 -4.24 -42.04 -4.38
C SER A 865 -3.58 -42.27 -5.74
N ASP A 866 -3.02 -41.23 -6.32
CA ASP A 866 -2.62 -41.17 -7.72
C ASP A 866 -1.09 -41.12 -7.85
N VAL A 867 -0.56 -41.61 -8.97
CA VAL A 867 0.89 -41.65 -9.22
C VAL A 867 1.20 -40.86 -10.48
N ALA A 868 2.00 -39.81 -10.35
CA ALA A 868 2.46 -39.01 -11.48
C ALA A 868 3.90 -39.40 -11.86
N PHE A 869 4.17 -39.44 -13.16
CA PHE A 869 5.50 -39.66 -13.74
C PHE A 869 5.89 -38.38 -14.47
N VAL A 870 6.91 -37.70 -13.96
CA VAL A 870 7.44 -36.42 -14.43
C VAL A 870 8.96 -36.56 -14.46
N SER A 871 9.61 -35.91 -15.43
CA SER A 871 11.06 -35.79 -15.50
C SER A 871 11.47 -34.31 -15.41
N ALA A 872 12.75 -34.00 -15.58
CA ALA A 872 13.20 -32.62 -15.68
C ALA A 872 14.19 -32.40 -16.82
N SER A 873 14.10 -31.23 -17.45
CA SER A 873 15.08 -30.73 -18.41
C SER A 873 15.93 -29.66 -17.72
N ILE A 874 17.27 -29.77 -17.82
CA ILE A 874 18.21 -28.90 -17.10
C ILE A 874 19.14 -28.16 -18.05
N GLY A 875 19.25 -26.84 -17.89
CA GLY A 875 20.21 -26.00 -18.60
C GLY A 875 21.31 -25.50 -17.67
N VAL A 876 22.56 -25.57 -18.12
CA VAL A 876 23.74 -25.30 -17.29
C VAL A 876 24.57 -24.16 -17.90
N THR A 877 24.91 -23.17 -17.09
CA THR A 877 25.79 -22.04 -17.44
C THR A 877 26.90 -21.89 -16.39
N LEU A 878 28.08 -21.46 -16.81
CA LEU A 878 29.27 -21.30 -15.99
C LEU A 878 29.71 -19.84 -15.90
N TYR A 879 29.88 -19.33 -14.69
CA TYR A 879 30.58 -18.06 -14.45
C TYR A 879 32.07 -18.33 -14.20
N PRO A 880 33.00 -17.55 -14.77
CA PRO A 880 32.80 -16.39 -15.66
C PRO A 880 32.83 -16.75 -17.17
N GLU A 881 32.75 -18.03 -17.53
CA GLU A 881 33.05 -18.56 -18.86
C GLU A 881 31.95 -18.24 -19.91
N ASP A 882 30.68 -18.48 -19.56
CA ASP A 882 29.54 -18.27 -20.45
C ASP A 882 28.96 -16.85 -20.34
N ALA A 883 29.05 -16.23 -19.15
CA ALA A 883 28.66 -14.85 -18.89
C ALA A 883 29.29 -14.31 -17.60
N THR A 884 29.42 -12.98 -17.51
CA THR A 884 29.98 -12.27 -16.34
C THR A 884 28.95 -11.51 -15.50
N ASP A 885 27.69 -11.52 -15.92
CA ASP A 885 26.57 -10.79 -15.31
C ASP A 885 25.34 -11.68 -15.09
N ILE A 886 24.39 -11.21 -14.29
CA ILE A 886 23.20 -11.98 -13.91
C ILE A 886 22.30 -12.27 -15.11
N GLU A 887 22.06 -11.31 -16.00
CA GLU A 887 21.12 -11.47 -17.12
C GLU A 887 21.69 -12.42 -18.16
N GLY A 888 22.98 -12.31 -18.47
CA GLY A 888 23.71 -13.22 -19.33
C GLY A 888 23.69 -14.66 -18.83
N LEU A 889 24.00 -14.89 -17.55
CA LEU A 889 23.97 -16.24 -16.97
C LEU A 889 22.57 -16.87 -17.09
N LEU A 890 21.53 -16.17 -16.61
CA LEU A 890 20.17 -16.72 -16.59
C LEU A 890 19.61 -17.00 -17.98
N LYS A 891 19.85 -16.09 -18.93
CA LYS A 891 19.47 -16.26 -20.33
C LYS A 891 20.19 -17.43 -21.01
N ASN A 892 21.47 -17.63 -20.70
CA ASN A 892 22.25 -18.73 -21.25
C ASN A 892 21.81 -20.08 -20.66
N ALA A 893 21.46 -20.13 -19.36
CA ALA A 893 20.92 -21.32 -18.71
C ALA A 893 19.53 -21.70 -19.24
N ASP A 894 18.61 -20.73 -19.42
CA ASP A 894 17.31 -20.94 -20.07
C ASP A 894 17.45 -21.51 -21.49
N GLN A 895 18.35 -20.93 -22.30
CA GLN A 895 18.62 -21.43 -23.66
C GLN A 895 19.16 -22.86 -23.68
N ALA A 896 19.98 -23.25 -22.71
CA ALA A 896 20.46 -24.62 -22.55
C ALA A 896 19.35 -25.57 -22.07
N MET A 897 18.46 -25.13 -21.17
CA MET A 897 17.31 -25.91 -20.69
C MET A 897 16.34 -26.20 -21.85
N TYR A 898 16.06 -25.19 -22.68
CA TYR A 898 15.25 -25.34 -23.89
C TYR A 898 15.91 -26.23 -24.95
N ALA A 899 17.24 -26.32 -24.99
CA ALA A 899 17.96 -27.29 -25.82
C ALA A 899 17.79 -28.73 -25.30
N ALA A 900 17.95 -28.97 -23.99
CA ALA A 900 17.70 -30.27 -23.37
C ALA A 900 16.24 -30.76 -23.60
N LYS A 901 15.26 -29.84 -23.55
CA LYS A 901 13.86 -30.14 -23.90
C LYS A 901 13.65 -30.62 -25.34
N LYS A 902 14.57 -30.31 -26.27
CA LYS A 902 14.49 -30.69 -27.69
C LYS A 902 15.23 -31.97 -28.04
N GLU A 903 16.27 -32.32 -27.31
CA GLU A 903 17.04 -33.56 -27.54
C GLU A 903 16.39 -34.82 -26.94
N GLY A 904 15.25 -34.66 -26.25
CA GLY A 904 14.45 -35.78 -25.76
C GLY A 904 13.76 -35.56 -24.41
N ARG A 905 14.04 -34.43 -23.72
CA ARG A 905 13.71 -34.19 -22.30
C ARG A 905 14.45 -35.17 -21.37
N ASN A 906 14.19 -35.10 -20.06
CA ASN A 906 14.85 -35.91 -19.02
C ASN A 906 16.39 -35.93 -19.13
N GLY A 907 16.98 -34.75 -19.28
CA GLY A 907 18.39 -34.59 -19.62
C GLY A 907 18.92 -33.21 -19.24
N TYR A 908 20.23 -33.02 -19.41
CA TYR A 908 20.85 -31.72 -19.22
C TYR A 908 21.64 -31.30 -20.46
N GLN A 909 21.75 -29.99 -20.66
CA GLN A 909 22.65 -29.40 -21.64
C GLN A 909 23.47 -28.27 -21.03
N TYR A 910 24.72 -28.14 -21.49
CA TYR A 910 25.55 -26.96 -21.21
C TYR A 910 25.29 -25.89 -22.26
N PHE A 911 25.36 -24.62 -21.86
CA PHE A 911 25.28 -23.52 -22.81
C PHE A 911 26.37 -23.62 -23.89
N THR A 912 25.99 -23.30 -25.12
CA THR A 912 26.93 -23.10 -26.23
C THR A 912 26.49 -21.91 -27.06
N GLN A 913 27.44 -21.16 -27.62
CA GLN A 913 27.13 -19.97 -28.43
C GLN A 913 26.26 -20.30 -29.66
N SER A 914 26.36 -21.51 -30.21
CA SER A 914 25.51 -22.04 -31.27
C SER A 914 24.03 -22.18 -30.86
N MET A 915 23.72 -22.48 -29.58
CA MET A 915 22.34 -22.47 -29.08
C MET A 915 21.77 -21.05 -29.10
N GLN A 916 22.56 -20.05 -28.70
CA GLN A 916 22.15 -18.65 -28.72
C GLN A 916 21.88 -18.14 -30.15
N GLU A 917 22.74 -18.47 -31.11
CA GLU A 917 22.54 -18.14 -32.53
C GLU A 917 21.29 -18.83 -33.10
N SER A 918 21.07 -20.11 -32.77
CA SER A 918 19.87 -20.86 -33.17
C SER A 918 18.58 -20.24 -32.61
N ALA A 919 18.56 -19.90 -31.32
CA ALA A 919 17.44 -19.22 -30.67
C ALA A 919 17.13 -17.86 -31.29
N LEU A 920 18.16 -17.05 -31.60
CA LEU A 920 18.01 -15.76 -32.29
C LEU A 920 17.51 -15.93 -33.73
N LYS A 921 18.03 -16.90 -34.49
CA LYS A 921 17.56 -17.19 -35.86
C LYS A 921 16.09 -17.62 -35.85
N ARG A 922 15.72 -18.52 -34.94
CA ARG A 922 14.34 -18.96 -34.74
C ARG A 922 13.40 -17.81 -34.36
N MET A 923 13.82 -16.90 -33.47
CA MET A 923 13.01 -15.73 -33.09
C MET A 923 12.76 -14.79 -34.28
N ARG A 924 13.73 -14.63 -35.19
CA ARG A 924 13.52 -13.89 -36.45
C ARG A 924 12.48 -14.59 -37.32
N ILE A 925 12.69 -15.87 -37.62
CA ILE A 925 11.77 -16.70 -38.42
C ILE A 925 10.32 -16.65 -37.91
N VAL A 926 10.09 -16.71 -36.59
CA VAL A 926 8.73 -16.57 -36.00
C VAL A 926 8.06 -15.24 -36.38
N ASN A 927 8.79 -14.13 -36.33
CA ASN A 927 8.27 -12.81 -36.69
C ASN A 927 8.11 -12.65 -38.20
N ASP A 928 9.11 -13.09 -38.95
CA ASP A 928 9.16 -12.92 -40.41
C ASP A 928 8.13 -13.82 -41.12
N LEU A 929 7.93 -15.06 -40.68
CA LEU A 929 6.90 -15.97 -41.23
C LEU A 929 5.48 -15.42 -41.06
N ARG A 930 5.20 -14.76 -39.92
CA ARG A 930 3.91 -14.10 -39.69
C ARG A 930 3.68 -12.94 -40.66
N MET A 931 4.74 -12.19 -41.02
CA MET A 931 4.66 -11.14 -42.04
C MET A 931 4.61 -11.70 -43.47
N GLY A 932 5.33 -12.78 -43.76
CA GLY A 932 5.39 -13.41 -45.08
C GLY A 932 4.04 -14.00 -45.53
N LEU A 933 3.25 -14.50 -44.58
CA LEU A 933 1.85 -14.89 -44.78
C LEU A 933 0.97 -13.74 -45.29
N GLU A 934 1.14 -12.52 -44.76
CA GLU A 934 0.37 -11.33 -45.19
C GLU A 934 0.85 -10.77 -46.54
N LYS A 935 2.09 -11.08 -46.93
CA LYS A 935 2.78 -10.50 -48.10
C LYS A 935 2.84 -11.42 -49.33
N LEU A 936 2.27 -12.62 -49.26
CA LEU A 936 2.39 -13.66 -50.31
C LEU A 936 3.84 -14.09 -50.60
N GLU A 937 4.68 -14.16 -49.56
CA GLU A 937 6.06 -14.68 -49.68
C GLU A 937 6.10 -16.22 -49.74
N LEU A 938 4.98 -16.89 -49.44
CA LEU A 938 4.77 -18.33 -49.50
C LEU A 938 4.15 -18.73 -50.84
N TRP A 939 4.66 -19.79 -51.46
CA TRP A 939 4.19 -20.31 -52.76
C TRP A 939 4.27 -21.84 -52.83
N VAL A 940 3.47 -22.45 -53.70
CA VAL A 940 3.40 -23.92 -53.86
C VAL A 940 4.23 -24.37 -55.05
N ALA A 941 5.19 -25.25 -54.80
CA ALA A 941 5.88 -26.03 -55.82
C ALA A 941 5.18 -27.38 -56.02
N TYR A 942 5.20 -27.91 -57.23
CA TYR A 942 4.63 -29.22 -57.57
C TYR A 942 5.73 -30.16 -58.06
N GLN A 943 5.78 -31.39 -57.57
CA GLN A 943 6.69 -32.44 -58.05
C GLN A 943 5.87 -33.61 -58.62
N PRO A 944 6.21 -34.14 -59.82
CA PRO A 944 5.46 -35.24 -60.41
C PRO A 944 5.73 -36.56 -59.68
N ILE A 945 4.67 -37.35 -59.51
CA ILE A 945 4.73 -38.74 -59.06
C ILE A 945 4.43 -39.61 -60.29
N ILE A 946 5.36 -40.48 -60.66
CA ILE A 946 5.32 -41.27 -61.90
C ILE A 946 4.80 -42.66 -61.60
N ASN A 947 3.89 -43.20 -62.42
CA ASN A 947 3.56 -44.62 -62.35
C ASN A 947 4.71 -45.46 -62.94
N LEU A 948 5.32 -46.35 -62.17
CA LEU A 948 6.48 -47.14 -62.60
C LEU A 948 6.14 -48.19 -63.68
N ARG A 949 4.87 -48.58 -63.80
CA ARG A 949 4.41 -49.61 -64.75
C ARG A 949 4.05 -49.07 -66.12
N THR A 950 3.54 -47.83 -66.21
CA THR A 950 3.13 -47.21 -67.48
C THR A 950 4.00 -46.03 -67.91
N GLY A 951 4.68 -45.37 -66.97
CA GLY A 951 5.39 -44.11 -67.18
C GLY A 951 4.49 -42.86 -67.18
N ASP A 952 3.19 -43.01 -66.94
CA ASP A 952 2.25 -41.88 -66.94
C ASP A 952 2.37 -41.01 -65.67
N ILE A 953 2.03 -39.73 -65.82
CA ILE A 953 2.07 -38.73 -64.74
C ILE A 953 0.63 -38.26 -64.46
N HIS A 954 -0.05 -38.93 -63.52
CA HIS A 954 -1.41 -38.58 -63.07
C HIS A 954 -1.47 -38.19 -61.59
N LYS A 955 -0.31 -38.09 -60.92
CA LYS A 955 -0.16 -37.70 -59.51
C LYS A 955 0.93 -36.63 -59.39
N ALA A 956 0.84 -35.78 -58.37
CA ALA A 956 1.88 -34.81 -58.00
C ALA A 956 1.83 -34.51 -56.49
N GLU A 957 2.96 -34.15 -55.88
CA GLU A 957 2.99 -33.61 -54.52
C GLU A 957 3.05 -32.07 -54.54
N ALA A 958 2.24 -31.42 -53.70
CA ALA A 958 2.22 -29.98 -53.49
C ALA A 958 3.04 -29.58 -52.25
N LEU A 959 4.18 -28.97 -52.53
CA LEU A 959 5.27 -28.70 -51.62
C LEU A 959 5.38 -27.19 -51.34
N MET A 960 5.05 -26.76 -50.12
CA MET A 960 5.12 -25.34 -49.73
C MET A 960 6.58 -24.83 -49.70
N ARG A 961 6.80 -23.60 -50.18
CA ARG A 961 8.10 -22.93 -50.26
C ARG A 961 7.96 -21.48 -49.80
N TRP A 962 8.95 -20.97 -49.06
CA TRP A 962 8.97 -19.58 -48.59
C TRP A 962 10.13 -18.82 -49.22
N GLN A 963 9.82 -17.79 -50.00
CA GLN A 963 10.78 -16.90 -50.63
C GLN A 963 10.99 -15.66 -49.76
N HIS A 964 11.78 -15.81 -48.70
CA HIS A 964 12.07 -14.74 -47.75
C HIS A 964 12.95 -13.64 -48.41
N PRO A 965 12.64 -12.34 -48.26
CA PRO A 965 13.31 -11.25 -48.99
C PRO A 965 14.78 -11.01 -48.64
N ILE A 966 15.31 -11.59 -47.55
CA ILE A 966 16.71 -11.42 -47.13
C ILE A 966 17.47 -12.75 -47.18
N GLU A 967 17.03 -13.76 -46.43
CA GLU A 967 17.69 -15.09 -46.38
C GLU A 967 17.45 -15.94 -47.65
N GLY A 968 16.55 -15.53 -48.56
CA GLY A 968 16.27 -16.26 -49.80
C GLY A 968 15.25 -17.39 -49.61
N LEU A 969 15.48 -18.52 -50.28
CA LEU A 969 14.56 -19.66 -50.23
C LEU A 969 14.72 -20.44 -48.91
N ILE A 970 13.72 -20.39 -48.04
CA ILE A 970 13.68 -21.15 -46.78
C ILE A 970 12.88 -22.44 -47.01
N GLY A 971 13.49 -23.59 -46.70
CA GLY A 971 12.90 -24.91 -46.85
C GLY A 971 11.87 -25.27 -45.78
N PRO A 972 10.91 -26.18 -46.07
CA PRO A 972 9.83 -26.54 -45.14
C PRO A 972 10.36 -27.03 -43.79
N ASP A 973 11.40 -27.86 -43.79
CA ASP A 973 12.08 -28.42 -42.61
C ASP A 973 12.49 -27.35 -41.57
N THR A 974 12.71 -26.11 -42.02
CA THR A 974 13.08 -24.97 -41.16
C THR A 974 11.87 -24.21 -40.63
N PHE A 975 10.82 -23.99 -41.44
CA PHE A 975 9.70 -23.11 -41.06
C PHE A 975 8.41 -23.85 -40.64
N ILE A 976 8.19 -25.09 -41.09
CA ILE A 976 6.99 -25.88 -40.73
C ILE A 976 6.96 -26.20 -39.23
N PRO A 977 8.03 -26.72 -38.58
CA PRO A 977 7.99 -26.95 -37.12
C PRO A 977 7.75 -25.67 -36.31
N ILE A 978 8.26 -24.54 -36.80
CA ILE A 978 8.01 -23.22 -36.21
C ILE A 978 6.55 -22.79 -36.41
N ALA A 979 5.96 -23.08 -37.58
CA ALA A 979 4.55 -22.81 -37.85
C ALA A 979 3.62 -23.68 -37.00
N GLU A 980 4.00 -24.92 -36.69
CA GLU A 980 3.28 -25.82 -35.79
C GLU A 980 3.30 -25.31 -34.35
N GLU A 981 4.48 -25.08 -33.78
CA GLU A 981 4.65 -24.57 -32.42
C GLU A 981 3.99 -23.19 -32.19
N THR A 982 3.82 -22.39 -33.25
CA THR A 982 3.15 -21.07 -33.19
C THR A 982 1.69 -21.07 -33.65
N GLY A 983 1.15 -22.21 -34.07
CA GLY A 983 -0.21 -22.35 -34.62
C GLY A 983 -0.44 -21.68 -35.99
N LEU A 984 0.59 -21.09 -36.61
CA LEU A 984 0.54 -20.52 -37.95
C LEU A 984 0.31 -21.58 -39.05
N ILE A 985 0.62 -22.86 -38.77
CA ILE A 985 0.42 -23.99 -39.69
C ILE A 985 -1.03 -24.11 -40.18
N HIS A 986 -2.02 -23.71 -39.36
CA HIS A 986 -3.42 -23.66 -39.78
C HIS A 986 -3.67 -22.69 -40.96
N LEU A 987 -2.93 -21.58 -41.04
CA LEU A 987 -3.04 -20.59 -42.12
C LEU A 987 -2.30 -21.07 -43.37
N ILE A 988 -1.08 -21.62 -43.18
CA ILE A 988 -0.26 -22.19 -44.27
C ILE A 988 -1.01 -23.35 -44.94
N GLY A 989 -1.57 -24.28 -44.14
CA GLY A 989 -2.33 -25.42 -44.65
C GLY A 989 -3.65 -25.05 -45.33
N HIS A 990 -4.33 -24.00 -44.88
CA HIS A 990 -5.50 -23.46 -45.59
C HIS A 990 -5.10 -22.90 -46.96
N ARG A 991 -4.02 -22.10 -47.02
CA ARG A 991 -3.53 -21.52 -48.28
C ARG A 991 -3.05 -22.59 -49.25
N LEU A 992 -2.31 -23.59 -48.75
CA LEU A 992 -1.89 -24.75 -49.53
C LEU A 992 -3.11 -25.46 -50.16
N PHE A 993 -4.18 -25.68 -49.38
CA PHE A 993 -5.40 -26.31 -49.87
C PHE A 993 -6.10 -25.49 -50.97
N GLU A 994 -6.20 -24.17 -50.83
CA GLU A 994 -6.76 -23.28 -51.87
C GLU A 994 -6.01 -23.42 -53.20
N ASP A 995 -4.68 -23.31 -53.16
CA ASP A 995 -3.82 -23.40 -54.35
C ASP A 995 -3.85 -24.80 -54.97
N VAL A 996 -3.86 -25.86 -54.14
CA VAL A 996 -3.99 -27.27 -54.55
C VAL A 996 -5.33 -27.55 -55.22
N ALA A 997 -6.44 -27.11 -54.64
CA ALA A 997 -7.77 -27.37 -55.19
C ALA A 997 -7.94 -26.74 -56.59
N VAL A 998 -7.54 -25.47 -56.75
CA VAL A 998 -7.55 -24.78 -58.05
C VAL A 998 -6.61 -25.45 -59.06
N MET A 999 -5.45 -25.93 -58.61
CA MET A 999 -4.53 -26.68 -59.47
C MET A 999 -5.12 -28.03 -59.92
N SER A 1000 -5.68 -28.82 -59.00
CA SER A 1000 -6.32 -30.11 -59.29
C SER A 1000 -7.51 -29.96 -60.25
N GLN A 1001 -8.34 -28.91 -60.12
CA GLN A 1001 -9.41 -28.62 -61.07
C GLN A 1001 -8.83 -28.40 -62.47
N SER A 1002 -7.85 -27.49 -62.58
CA SER A 1002 -7.20 -27.15 -63.85
C SER A 1002 -6.51 -28.37 -64.50
N LEU A 1003 -5.91 -29.27 -63.72
CA LEU A 1003 -5.29 -30.49 -64.24
C LEU A 1003 -6.33 -31.55 -64.66
N ARG A 1004 -7.44 -31.70 -63.92
CA ARG A 1004 -8.49 -32.65 -64.28
C ARG A 1004 -9.25 -32.27 -65.55
N GLU A 1005 -9.48 -30.97 -65.78
CA GLU A 1005 -10.12 -30.48 -66.99
C GLU A 1005 -9.22 -30.57 -68.24
N ASN A 1006 -7.91 -30.33 -68.10
CA ASN A 1006 -7.02 -30.09 -69.24
C ASN A 1006 -6.02 -31.23 -69.53
N PHE A 1007 -5.81 -32.18 -68.61
CA PHE A 1007 -4.80 -33.24 -68.75
C PHE A 1007 -5.34 -34.66 -68.56
N HIS A 1008 -5.89 -34.98 -67.38
CA HIS A 1008 -6.44 -36.32 -67.09
C HIS A 1008 -7.57 -36.24 -66.06
N PRO A 1009 -8.78 -36.78 -66.31
CA PRO A 1009 -9.95 -36.58 -65.43
C PRO A 1009 -9.78 -37.13 -64.01
N GLU A 1010 -8.82 -38.04 -63.81
CA GLU A 1010 -8.49 -38.66 -62.54
C GLU A 1010 -7.23 -38.08 -61.87
N PHE A 1011 -6.64 -36.99 -62.39
CA PHE A 1011 -5.41 -36.40 -61.84
C PHE A 1011 -5.55 -36.08 -60.34
N GLN A 1012 -4.51 -36.34 -59.56
CA GLN A 1012 -4.52 -36.16 -58.10
C GLN A 1012 -3.34 -35.31 -57.65
N ILE A 1013 -3.55 -34.49 -56.62
CA ILE A 1013 -2.48 -33.76 -55.96
C ILE A 1013 -2.45 -34.14 -54.48
N SER A 1014 -1.33 -34.66 -54.04
CA SER A 1014 -1.00 -34.86 -52.62
C SER A 1014 -0.68 -33.53 -51.96
N MET A 1015 -1.06 -33.36 -50.70
CA MET A 1015 -0.55 -32.30 -49.83
C MET A 1015 -0.32 -32.78 -48.41
N ASN A 1016 0.79 -32.35 -47.83
CA ASN A 1016 1.23 -32.71 -46.49
C ASN A 1016 0.42 -31.99 -45.40
N VAL A 1017 0.02 -32.71 -44.33
CA VAL A 1017 -0.90 -32.23 -43.28
C VAL A 1017 -0.34 -32.47 -41.88
N SER A 1018 -0.15 -31.38 -41.12
CA SER A 1018 0.36 -31.42 -39.74
C SER A 1018 -0.61 -32.06 -38.75
N PRO A 1019 -0.12 -32.84 -37.75
CA PRO A 1019 -0.87 -33.27 -36.57
C PRO A 1019 -1.59 -32.12 -35.84
N VAL A 1020 -1.02 -30.92 -35.83
CA VAL A 1020 -1.60 -29.72 -35.18
C VAL A 1020 -2.84 -29.24 -35.93
N GLN A 1021 -2.91 -29.40 -37.26
CA GLN A 1021 -4.09 -29.04 -38.04
C GLN A 1021 -5.31 -29.88 -37.66
N LEU A 1022 -5.13 -31.20 -37.46
CA LEU A 1022 -6.21 -32.16 -37.21
C LEU A 1022 -6.70 -32.15 -35.75
N ASN A 1023 -5.91 -31.64 -34.81
CA ASN A 1023 -6.25 -31.65 -33.38
C ASN A 1023 -7.19 -30.50 -32.92
N ASN A 1024 -7.51 -29.52 -33.77
CA ASN A 1024 -8.15 -28.28 -33.34
C ASN A 1024 -9.70 -28.30 -33.39
N ARG A 1025 -10.36 -28.40 -32.23
CA ARG A 1025 -11.84 -28.31 -32.10
C ARG A 1025 -12.47 -26.97 -32.50
N SER A 1026 -11.72 -25.88 -32.51
CA SER A 1026 -12.28 -24.52 -32.73
C SER A 1026 -12.41 -24.12 -34.20
N LYS A 1027 -11.70 -24.82 -35.09
CA LYS A 1027 -11.71 -24.61 -36.54
C LYS A 1027 -11.76 -25.99 -37.21
N ASN A 1028 -12.95 -26.42 -37.62
CA ASN A 1028 -13.13 -27.71 -38.27
C ASN A 1028 -12.54 -27.68 -39.69
N VAL A 1029 -11.26 -28.04 -39.83
CA VAL A 1029 -10.49 -27.95 -41.09
C VAL A 1029 -11.18 -28.72 -42.22
N PHE A 1030 -11.72 -29.91 -41.91
CA PHE A 1030 -12.54 -30.70 -42.84
C PHE A 1030 -13.70 -29.91 -43.45
N GLN A 1031 -14.39 -29.08 -42.67
CA GLN A 1031 -15.52 -28.30 -43.18
C GLN A 1031 -15.07 -27.24 -44.18
N LEU A 1032 -14.04 -26.46 -43.84
CA LEU A 1032 -13.49 -25.41 -44.71
C LEU A 1032 -13.02 -26.00 -46.06
N TRP A 1033 -12.24 -27.07 -46.01
CA TRP A 1033 -11.70 -27.74 -47.19
C TRP A 1033 -12.80 -28.38 -48.05
N ARG A 1034 -13.82 -28.98 -47.42
CA ARG A 1034 -15.00 -29.51 -48.10
C ARG A 1034 -15.84 -28.42 -48.78
N GLU A 1035 -16.00 -27.26 -48.14
CA GLU A 1035 -16.71 -26.11 -48.73
C GLU A 1035 -15.96 -25.63 -49.98
N SER A 1036 -14.63 -25.45 -49.93
CA SER A 1036 -13.82 -25.08 -51.10
C SER A 1036 -13.86 -26.11 -52.24
N MET A 1037 -13.87 -27.42 -51.96
CA MET A 1037 -14.03 -28.45 -53.00
C MET A 1037 -15.42 -28.44 -53.62
N PHE A 1038 -16.47 -28.20 -52.82
CA PHE A 1038 -17.84 -28.14 -53.30
C PHE A 1038 -18.06 -26.95 -54.25
N ASP A 1039 -17.53 -25.77 -53.90
CA ASP A 1039 -17.62 -24.56 -54.74
C ASP A 1039 -16.87 -24.71 -56.09
N LEU A 1040 -15.80 -25.51 -56.12
CA LEU A 1040 -15.05 -25.85 -57.35
C LEU A 1040 -15.60 -27.08 -58.10
N GLY A 1041 -16.64 -27.75 -57.58
CA GLY A 1041 -17.19 -28.96 -58.17
C GLY A 1041 -16.23 -30.17 -58.15
N LEU A 1042 -15.24 -30.17 -57.27
CA LEU A 1042 -14.18 -31.18 -57.22
C LEU A 1042 -14.65 -32.47 -56.55
N PRO A 1043 -14.40 -33.66 -57.15
CA PRO A 1043 -14.57 -34.93 -56.47
C PRO A 1043 -13.46 -35.13 -55.42
N GLY A 1044 -13.75 -35.82 -54.33
CA GLY A 1044 -12.81 -36.03 -53.22
C GLY A 1044 -11.45 -36.58 -53.67
N GLN A 1045 -11.45 -37.50 -54.65
CA GLN A 1045 -10.25 -38.14 -55.18
C GLN A 1045 -9.31 -37.20 -55.94
N ALA A 1046 -9.65 -35.91 -56.09
CA ALA A 1046 -8.77 -34.89 -56.67
C ALA A 1046 -7.64 -34.44 -55.71
N VAL A 1047 -7.75 -34.77 -54.43
CA VAL A 1047 -6.77 -34.44 -53.38
C VAL A 1047 -6.42 -35.72 -52.60
N VAL A 1048 -5.14 -35.84 -52.24
CA VAL A 1048 -4.64 -36.86 -51.28
C VAL A 1048 -4.03 -36.11 -50.09
N LEU A 1049 -4.32 -36.56 -48.87
CA LEU A 1049 -3.75 -35.99 -47.65
C LEU A 1049 -2.60 -36.86 -47.16
N GLU A 1050 -1.39 -36.30 -47.13
CA GLU A 1050 -0.19 -36.95 -46.61
C GLU A 1050 -0.04 -36.67 -45.11
N ILE A 1051 0.13 -37.73 -44.32
CA ILE A 1051 0.25 -37.70 -42.86
C ILE A 1051 1.43 -38.57 -42.41
N THR A 1052 2.24 -38.09 -41.47
CA THR A 1052 3.41 -38.84 -41.00
C THR A 1052 3.04 -40.04 -40.11
N GLU A 1053 3.87 -41.08 -40.13
CA GLU A 1053 3.67 -42.33 -39.37
C GLU A 1053 3.31 -42.09 -37.88
N GLY A 1054 3.96 -41.12 -37.23
CA GLY A 1054 3.75 -40.78 -35.82
C GLY A 1054 2.32 -40.34 -35.47
N LEU A 1055 1.58 -39.76 -36.42
CA LEU A 1055 0.18 -39.35 -36.20
C LEU A 1055 -0.72 -40.54 -35.83
N LEU A 1056 -0.45 -41.72 -36.40
CA LEU A 1056 -1.26 -42.91 -36.18
C LEU A 1056 -1.08 -43.51 -34.77
N LEU A 1057 0.03 -43.16 -34.09
CA LEU A 1057 0.35 -43.62 -32.73
C LEU A 1057 -0.29 -42.74 -31.65
N GLU A 1058 -0.60 -41.47 -31.94
CA GLU A 1058 -1.32 -40.59 -31.00
C GLU A 1058 -2.76 -41.10 -30.77
N GLN A 1059 -3.07 -41.51 -29.54
CA GLN A 1059 -4.38 -42.08 -29.17
C GLN A 1059 -5.50 -41.02 -29.02
N ARG A 1060 -5.57 -40.05 -29.93
CA ARG A 1060 -6.56 -38.96 -29.91
C ARG A 1060 -7.75 -39.30 -30.82
N THR A 1061 -8.90 -39.59 -30.21
CA THR A 1061 -10.16 -39.91 -30.92
C THR A 1061 -10.51 -38.90 -32.01
N ILE A 1062 -10.24 -37.61 -31.78
CA ILE A 1062 -10.57 -36.54 -32.73
C ILE A 1062 -9.82 -36.62 -34.07
N VAL A 1063 -8.57 -37.12 -34.07
CA VAL A 1063 -7.80 -37.33 -35.31
C VAL A 1063 -8.43 -38.47 -36.11
N THR A 1064 -8.84 -39.55 -35.44
CA THR A 1064 -9.58 -40.65 -36.07
C THR A 1064 -10.92 -40.17 -36.64
N GLU A 1065 -11.67 -39.33 -35.92
CA GLU A 1065 -12.93 -38.74 -36.38
C GLU A 1065 -12.73 -37.86 -37.63
N GLN A 1066 -11.67 -37.06 -37.70
CA GLN A 1066 -11.41 -36.21 -38.89
C GLN A 1066 -10.92 -37.01 -40.10
N LEU A 1067 -10.00 -37.97 -39.93
CA LEU A 1067 -9.54 -38.83 -41.03
C LEU A 1067 -10.69 -39.64 -41.65
N LEU A 1068 -11.59 -40.17 -40.81
CA LEU A 1068 -12.82 -40.82 -41.28
C LEU A 1068 -13.74 -39.84 -42.04
N ALA A 1069 -13.87 -38.58 -41.59
CA ALA A 1069 -14.66 -37.58 -42.29
C ALA A 1069 -14.09 -37.21 -43.67
N PHE A 1070 -12.76 -37.08 -43.80
CA PHE A 1070 -12.10 -36.86 -45.10
C PHE A 1070 -12.37 -38.03 -46.06
N ARG A 1071 -12.17 -39.27 -45.60
CA ARG A 1071 -12.48 -40.49 -46.37
C ARG A 1071 -13.96 -40.56 -46.77
N ASP A 1072 -14.89 -40.21 -45.88
CA ASP A 1072 -16.34 -40.21 -46.16
C ASP A 1072 -16.75 -39.11 -47.17
N ALA A 1073 -15.90 -38.11 -47.40
CA ALA A 1073 -16.01 -37.17 -48.52
C ALA A 1073 -15.30 -37.64 -49.81
N GLY A 1074 -14.69 -38.83 -49.80
CA GLY A 1074 -13.95 -39.43 -50.91
C GLY A 1074 -12.52 -38.92 -51.09
N ILE A 1075 -11.98 -38.19 -50.11
CA ILE A 1075 -10.60 -37.70 -50.11
C ILE A 1075 -9.68 -38.82 -49.61
N GLN A 1076 -8.61 -39.11 -50.34
CA GLN A 1076 -7.71 -40.22 -50.06
C GLN A 1076 -6.63 -39.84 -49.03
N VAL A 1077 -6.07 -40.84 -48.35
CA VAL A 1077 -5.05 -40.66 -47.31
C VAL A 1077 -3.79 -41.45 -47.65
N ALA A 1078 -2.65 -40.78 -47.51
CA ALA A 1078 -1.32 -41.32 -47.73
C ALA A 1078 -0.51 -41.28 -46.43
N LEU A 1079 0.20 -42.37 -46.12
CA LEU A 1079 1.09 -42.46 -44.98
C LEU A 1079 2.52 -42.10 -45.40
N ASP A 1080 3.09 -41.10 -44.74
CA ASP A 1080 4.37 -40.46 -45.06
C ASP A 1080 5.49 -40.83 -44.06
N ASP A 1081 6.75 -40.65 -44.50
CA ASP A 1081 7.99 -41.02 -43.77
C ASP A 1081 8.06 -42.51 -43.29
N PHE A 1082 7.35 -43.43 -43.96
CA PHE A 1082 7.12 -44.78 -43.40
C PHE A 1082 8.39 -45.62 -43.24
N GLY A 1083 8.52 -46.25 -42.08
CA GLY A 1083 9.64 -47.14 -41.71
C GLY A 1083 10.73 -46.46 -40.87
N THR A 1084 10.63 -45.14 -40.67
CA THR A 1084 11.54 -44.38 -39.79
C THR A 1084 11.18 -44.49 -38.30
N GLY A 1085 10.00 -45.06 -37.97
CA GLY A 1085 9.44 -45.10 -36.61
C GLY A 1085 9.04 -46.48 -36.09
N TYR A 1086 8.24 -46.51 -35.02
CA TYR A 1086 7.75 -47.73 -34.37
C TYR A 1086 6.46 -48.26 -35.04
N SER A 1087 6.61 -48.83 -36.23
CA SER A 1087 5.48 -49.24 -37.08
C SER A 1087 4.59 -50.34 -36.47
N SER A 1088 3.42 -49.94 -35.99
CA SER A 1088 2.42 -50.85 -35.42
C SER A 1088 1.38 -51.27 -36.47
N LEU A 1089 1.61 -52.43 -37.08
CA LEU A 1089 0.78 -53.02 -38.16
C LEU A 1089 -0.74 -53.10 -37.85
N SER A 1090 -1.14 -53.06 -36.57
CA SER A 1090 -2.55 -53.03 -36.20
C SER A 1090 -3.25 -51.70 -36.52
N TYR A 1091 -2.49 -50.60 -36.65
CA TYR A 1091 -3.04 -49.28 -37.02
C TYR A 1091 -3.17 -49.12 -38.54
N LEU A 1092 -2.19 -49.60 -39.32
CA LEU A 1092 -2.28 -49.72 -40.79
C LEU A 1092 -3.51 -50.53 -41.25
N LYS A 1093 -4.00 -51.45 -40.41
CA LYS A 1093 -5.23 -52.23 -40.66
C LYS A 1093 -6.51 -51.58 -40.08
N LYS A 1094 -6.38 -50.57 -39.22
CA LYS A 1094 -7.50 -49.88 -38.56
C LYS A 1094 -7.95 -48.63 -39.31
N PHE A 1095 -7.02 -47.96 -39.98
CA PHE A 1095 -7.30 -46.83 -40.86
C PHE A 1095 -7.39 -47.30 -42.30
N ASP A 1096 -8.33 -46.74 -43.08
CA ASP A 1096 -8.29 -46.84 -44.54
C ASP A 1096 -7.17 -45.91 -45.03
N ILE A 1097 -6.08 -46.50 -45.51
CA ILE A 1097 -4.93 -45.81 -46.10
C ILE A 1097 -4.85 -46.25 -47.55
N ASP A 1098 -4.87 -45.30 -48.48
CA ASP A 1098 -4.79 -45.58 -49.92
C ASP A 1098 -3.34 -45.75 -50.38
N TYR A 1099 -2.42 -44.97 -49.79
CA TYR A 1099 -1.02 -44.89 -50.20
C TYR A 1099 -0.04 -45.02 -49.04
N LEU A 1100 1.11 -45.64 -49.30
CA LEU A 1100 2.26 -45.68 -48.40
C LEU A 1100 3.49 -45.14 -49.13
N LYS A 1101 4.11 -44.09 -48.57
CA LYS A 1101 5.33 -43.46 -49.08
C LYS A 1101 6.53 -44.02 -48.32
N ILE A 1102 7.49 -44.61 -49.05
CA ILE A 1102 8.75 -45.10 -48.47
C ILE A 1102 9.72 -43.93 -48.39
N ASP A 1103 10.23 -43.62 -47.18
CA ASP A 1103 11.16 -42.51 -46.98
C ASP A 1103 12.44 -42.65 -47.82
N LYS A 1104 12.94 -41.49 -48.25
CA LYS A 1104 14.16 -41.31 -49.05
C LYS A 1104 15.41 -41.91 -48.41
N SER A 1105 15.49 -42.12 -47.09
CA SER A 1105 16.70 -42.69 -46.46
C SER A 1105 16.96 -44.13 -46.92
N PHE A 1106 15.92 -44.96 -47.02
CA PHE A 1106 16.01 -46.31 -47.59
C PHE A 1106 16.26 -46.26 -49.10
N VAL A 1107 15.57 -45.39 -49.82
CA VAL A 1107 15.68 -45.30 -51.29
C VAL A 1107 17.04 -44.78 -51.75
N SER A 1108 17.65 -43.85 -51.00
CA SER A 1108 18.96 -43.26 -51.30
C SER A 1108 20.08 -44.30 -51.40
N ASN A 1109 19.99 -45.38 -50.61
CA ASN A 1109 21.03 -46.40 -50.48
C ASN A 1109 20.75 -47.70 -51.26
N LEU A 1110 19.71 -47.74 -52.11
CA LEU A 1110 19.36 -48.94 -52.88
C LEU A 1110 20.50 -49.37 -53.80
N GLN A 1111 21.01 -50.57 -53.54
CA GLN A 1111 21.97 -51.28 -54.39
C GLN A 1111 21.56 -52.75 -54.44
N LEU A 1112 22.03 -53.46 -55.46
CA LEU A 1112 21.62 -54.84 -55.72
C LEU A 1112 22.15 -55.79 -54.62
N GLY A 1113 21.31 -56.05 -53.61
CA GLY A 1113 21.63 -56.82 -52.41
C GLY A 1113 21.92 -55.99 -51.15
N SER A 1114 21.56 -54.71 -51.08
CA SER A 1114 21.63 -53.93 -49.83
C SER A 1114 20.49 -54.31 -48.85
N GLU A 1115 20.70 -54.02 -47.55
CA GLU A 1115 19.67 -54.23 -46.53
C GLU A 1115 18.44 -53.33 -46.78
N ASP A 1116 18.66 -52.10 -47.27
CA ASP A 1116 17.59 -51.17 -47.67
C ASP A 1116 16.71 -51.72 -48.80
N LEU A 1117 17.29 -52.45 -49.76
CA LEU A 1117 16.51 -53.10 -50.83
C LEU A 1117 15.59 -54.19 -50.26
N ALA A 1118 16.10 -55.01 -49.32
CA ALA A 1118 15.30 -56.03 -48.65
C ALA A 1118 14.19 -55.43 -47.76
N LEU A 1119 14.43 -54.26 -47.14
CA LEU A 1119 13.41 -53.50 -46.43
C LEU A 1119 12.34 -52.96 -47.38
N CYS A 1120 12.73 -52.34 -48.50
CA CYS A 1120 11.80 -51.86 -49.52
C CYS A 1120 10.94 -53.00 -50.10
N GLU A 1121 11.53 -54.14 -50.46
CA GLU A 1121 10.79 -55.34 -50.88
C GLU A 1121 9.78 -55.80 -49.82
N ALA A 1122 10.17 -55.84 -48.54
CA ALA A 1122 9.29 -56.24 -47.45
C ALA A 1122 8.13 -55.24 -47.24
N ILE A 1123 8.39 -53.93 -47.34
CA ILE A 1123 7.38 -52.88 -47.24
C ILE A 1123 6.39 -52.95 -48.40
N ILE A 1124 6.87 -53.09 -49.65
CA ILE A 1124 6.02 -53.20 -50.84
C ILE A 1124 5.10 -54.42 -50.74
N VAL A 1125 5.66 -55.59 -50.42
CA VAL A 1125 4.87 -56.83 -50.24
C VAL A 1125 3.87 -56.68 -49.09
N MET A 1126 4.23 -56.02 -47.99
CA MET A 1126 3.34 -55.81 -46.84
C MET A 1126 2.15 -54.89 -47.20
N ALA A 1127 2.40 -53.74 -47.84
CA ALA A 1127 1.37 -52.81 -48.29
C ALA A 1127 0.40 -53.47 -49.29
N HIS A 1128 0.92 -54.19 -50.28
CA HIS A 1128 0.11 -54.93 -51.26
C HIS A 1128 -0.75 -56.04 -50.63
N LYS A 1129 -0.35 -56.62 -49.48
CA LYS A 1129 -1.19 -57.58 -48.73
C LYS A 1129 -2.29 -56.92 -47.90
N LEU A 1130 -2.19 -55.61 -47.64
CA LEU A 1130 -3.25 -54.81 -47.03
C LEU A 1130 -4.17 -54.14 -48.06
N GLY A 1131 -3.73 -54.04 -49.32
CA GLY A 1131 -4.47 -53.40 -50.42
C GLY A 1131 -4.06 -51.94 -50.68
N ILE A 1132 -2.91 -51.53 -50.15
CA ILE A 1132 -2.37 -50.16 -50.18
C ILE A 1132 -1.38 -50.05 -51.37
N GLU A 1133 -1.47 -48.99 -52.17
CA GLU A 1133 -0.53 -48.72 -53.28
C GLU A 1133 0.75 -48.04 -52.75
N VAL A 1134 1.91 -48.28 -53.37
CA VAL A 1134 3.20 -47.83 -52.82
C VAL A 1134 3.89 -46.78 -53.70
N ILE A 1135 4.40 -45.74 -53.03
CA ILE A 1135 5.18 -44.64 -53.63
C ILE A 1135 6.59 -44.68 -53.03
N ALA A 1136 7.64 -44.69 -53.86
CA ALA A 1136 9.02 -44.56 -53.40
C ALA A 1136 9.55 -43.14 -53.59
N GLU A 1137 10.05 -42.51 -52.51
CA GLU A 1137 10.61 -41.16 -52.55
C GLU A 1137 12.12 -41.10 -52.82
N GLY A 1138 12.64 -39.92 -53.15
CA GLY A 1138 14.09 -39.71 -53.25
C GLY A 1138 14.77 -40.46 -54.40
N VAL A 1139 14.01 -40.90 -55.42
CA VAL A 1139 14.58 -41.59 -56.59
C VAL A 1139 15.40 -40.58 -57.42
N GLU A 1140 16.73 -40.66 -57.33
CA GLU A 1140 17.66 -39.77 -58.04
C GLU A 1140 18.31 -40.45 -59.27
N THR A 1141 18.36 -41.78 -59.29
CA THR A 1141 19.10 -42.58 -60.29
C THR A 1141 18.23 -43.61 -61.00
N GLY A 1142 18.59 -43.94 -62.25
CA GLY A 1142 17.92 -45.00 -63.01
C GLY A 1142 18.03 -46.39 -62.36
N GLU A 1143 19.12 -46.65 -61.63
CA GLU A 1143 19.32 -47.92 -60.91
C GLU A 1143 18.32 -48.08 -59.75
N GLN A 1144 18.13 -47.04 -58.93
CA GLN A 1144 17.08 -47.01 -57.91
C GLN A 1144 15.69 -47.28 -58.51
N ARG A 1145 15.34 -46.61 -59.61
CA ARG A 1145 14.07 -46.81 -60.33
C ARG A 1145 13.90 -48.27 -60.77
N ASP A 1146 14.94 -48.85 -61.38
CA ASP A 1146 14.86 -50.20 -61.98
C ASP A 1146 14.80 -51.28 -60.89
N LEU A 1147 15.50 -51.10 -59.77
CA LEU A 1147 15.35 -51.93 -58.57
C LEU A 1147 13.94 -51.83 -57.96
N LEU A 1148 13.38 -50.62 -57.81
CA LEU A 1148 12.03 -50.42 -57.27
C LEU A 1148 10.94 -51.01 -58.19
N THR A 1149 11.12 -50.90 -59.50
CA THR A 1149 10.23 -51.51 -60.50
C THR A 1149 10.30 -53.04 -60.42
N ALA A 1150 11.49 -53.61 -60.24
CA ALA A 1150 11.69 -55.05 -60.07
C ALA A 1150 11.11 -55.58 -58.75
N ALA A 1151 11.20 -54.80 -57.67
CA ALA A 1151 10.54 -55.07 -56.37
C ALA A 1151 9.01 -54.93 -56.43
N GLY A 1152 8.44 -54.40 -57.52
CA GLY A 1152 7.00 -54.28 -57.76
C GLY A 1152 6.35 -53.00 -57.24
N CYS A 1153 7.14 -51.95 -56.93
CA CYS A 1153 6.61 -50.65 -56.49
C CYS A 1153 5.72 -50.03 -57.58
N ASP A 1154 4.62 -49.37 -57.19
CA ASP A 1154 3.62 -48.86 -58.15
C ASP A 1154 3.98 -47.46 -58.67
N TYR A 1155 4.51 -46.60 -57.80
CA TYR A 1155 4.82 -45.20 -58.11
C TYR A 1155 6.19 -44.77 -57.57
N ALA A 1156 6.78 -43.73 -58.18
CA ALA A 1156 8.02 -43.14 -57.71
C ALA A 1156 8.03 -41.61 -57.83
N GLN A 1157 8.74 -40.97 -56.91
CA GLN A 1157 8.98 -39.53 -56.83
C GLN A 1157 10.46 -39.26 -56.57
N GLY A 1158 11.03 -38.23 -57.21
CA GLY A 1158 12.43 -37.88 -56.98
C GLY A 1158 13.05 -37.09 -58.13
N TYR A 1159 14.31 -36.69 -57.93
CA TYR A 1159 15.04 -35.80 -58.83
C TYR A 1159 15.45 -36.46 -60.16
N LEU A 1160 15.34 -37.79 -60.29
CA LEU A 1160 15.47 -38.50 -61.57
C LEU A 1160 14.45 -38.00 -62.60
N PHE A 1161 13.22 -37.71 -62.15
CA PHE A 1161 12.10 -37.36 -63.01
C PHE A 1161 11.98 -35.83 -63.14
N ALA A 1162 11.84 -35.14 -62.01
CA ALA A 1162 11.90 -33.69 -61.93
C ALA A 1162 12.12 -33.20 -60.49
N LYS A 1163 12.65 -31.98 -60.37
CA LYS A 1163 12.63 -31.22 -59.11
C LYS A 1163 11.29 -30.50 -58.92
N PRO A 1164 10.86 -30.21 -57.67
CA PRO A 1164 9.66 -29.41 -57.42
C PRO A 1164 9.71 -28.06 -58.15
N MET A 1165 8.63 -27.69 -58.85
CA MET A 1165 8.59 -26.52 -59.73
C MET A 1165 7.27 -25.74 -59.61
N ALA A 1166 7.27 -24.44 -59.94
CA ALA A 1166 6.06 -23.61 -59.88
C ALA A 1166 4.96 -24.13 -60.85
N GLY A 1167 3.69 -23.87 -60.52
CA GLY A 1167 2.52 -24.46 -61.21
C GLY A 1167 2.52 -24.31 -62.74
N ASP A 1168 2.92 -23.16 -63.30
CA ASP A 1168 2.99 -22.97 -64.75
C ASP A 1168 4.11 -23.79 -65.40
N SER A 1169 5.25 -23.93 -64.72
CA SER A 1169 6.33 -24.83 -65.14
C SER A 1169 5.89 -26.29 -65.08
N PHE A 1170 5.08 -26.66 -64.07
CA PHE A 1170 4.53 -28.00 -63.94
C PHE A 1170 3.56 -28.35 -65.07
N LYS A 1171 2.64 -27.44 -65.42
CA LYS A 1171 1.75 -27.59 -66.59
C LYS A 1171 2.55 -27.71 -67.90
N ALA A 1172 3.61 -26.92 -68.08
CA ALA A 1172 4.50 -27.03 -69.23
C ALA A 1172 5.27 -28.37 -69.28
N HIS A 1173 5.70 -28.89 -68.13
CA HIS A 1173 6.36 -30.20 -68.02
C HIS A 1173 5.41 -31.35 -68.41
N LEU A 1174 4.15 -31.33 -67.94
CA LEU A 1174 3.13 -32.31 -68.35
C LEU A 1174 2.85 -32.27 -69.87
N LEU A 1175 2.75 -31.08 -70.47
CA LEU A 1175 2.58 -30.95 -71.93
C LEU A 1175 3.80 -31.49 -72.71
N ALA A 1176 5.01 -31.31 -72.19
CA ALA A 1176 6.24 -31.86 -72.80
C ALA A 1176 6.30 -33.40 -72.68
N ALA A 1177 5.83 -33.97 -71.56
CA ALA A 1177 5.72 -35.41 -71.39
C ALA A 1177 4.71 -36.03 -72.37
N GLN A 1178 3.51 -35.44 -72.51
CA GLN A 1178 2.48 -35.90 -73.46
C GLN A 1178 2.91 -35.82 -74.93
N THR A 1179 3.86 -34.95 -75.28
CA THR A 1179 4.30 -34.72 -76.67
C THR A 1179 5.57 -35.48 -77.07
N SER A 1180 6.12 -36.34 -76.21
CA SER A 1180 7.33 -37.12 -76.46
C SER A 1180 7.04 -38.61 -76.75
N PRO A 1181 6.91 -39.06 -78.02
CA PRO A 1181 6.62 -40.46 -78.36
C PRO A 1181 7.87 -41.36 -78.27
N ALA A 1182 8.57 -41.35 -77.14
CA ALA A 1182 9.97 -41.76 -77.04
C ALA A 1182 10.32 -42.85 -75.99
N THR A 1183 9.34 -43.47 -75.32
CA THR A 1183 9.62 -44.58 -74.36
C THR A 1183 8.59 -45.72 -74.33
N LYS A 1184 7.97 -46.06 -75.47
CA LYS A 1184 7.21 -47.33 -75.60
C LYS A 1184 8.11 -48.55 -75.85
N GLN A 1185 9.13 -48.71 -75.01
CA GLN A 1185 9.93 -49.93 -74.85
C GLN A 1185 10.34 -50.08 -73.38
N LEU A 1186 9.52 -50.78 -72.61
CA LEU A 1186 9.97 -51.61 -71.49
C LEU A 1186 10.37 -52.99 -72.05
N PRO A 1187 11.40 -53.66 -71.50
CA PRO A 1187 11.72 -55.04 -71.84
C PRO A 1187 10.72 -56.05 -71.24
#